data_AF-A0A2W4NIR9-F1
#
_entry.id   AF-A0A2W4NIR9-F1
#
_cell.length_a   1.000
_cell.length_b   1.000
_cell.length_c   1.000
_cell.angle_alpha   90.00
_cell.angle_beta   90.00
_cell.angle_gamma   90.00
#
_symmetry.space_group_name_H-M   'P 1'
#
loop_
_entity.id
_entity.type
_entity.pdbx_description
1 polymer ?
#
loop_
_entity_poly.entity_id
_entity_poly.type
_entity_poly.pdbx_seq_one_letter_code
_entity_poly.pdbx_strand_id
1 'polypeptide(L)'
;MATVVNYAPIATQLARAIPLDALIPRDAAEQALRAYCEQTEDPSLPADVQEFFAHYLAITQAAFLLLAAPQFERLARFYEAIEEEYAPGGPSPVYDSFSGQFVLSSVPHGVGGETPYSVLARLLVRDPARARLQRMAQTLSESRSDLYRVLLADEERAELEPVRGGAAVSVRLVEPYLRTGDLALLRVIDFEGTLYVAELPYLLLASAEEWLEHCGRIVARQQASAAPPSTSESGRKLSKKERARQHQKQAAAASRREPEQILAHYFKYGLSERYWFEYICDAYAGERDGVVALAGVPDRPELLPHSDQYAGEGVPGLSPLEQVRGALVRLAKKERRFERVTSELERAAAELGLEVSELDRGAQQLIAAYTLYGHRVKGETVLERFERSPEAQALEPELRQELETLKRGWFSVFRIDRIYLDEGLDVFDLMRSLRLRIKERLATRQLALGDLVIGWVSKHPAGTLTLEGGLVLVRSLYAAPIAKLAERVARRLPPAADERAWKRKAEETVPAFLFAYLEVYKNPPVAFVNSSGEPLEFVKVHYRVRDRARVLEVLGREFDELADGQYEWVGEEDDLMATLELGKTGLVVRVNSRERLEALEERLAKLLGDAVERTLAAHEDGQQAVRTRRKKSRSKREVDEIPPELVEEIQQMVSERLRATLDQPIPRFRNRTLRQLARNPEDHPDVIAWLREQERALKSNPQFATFDMRPFWQELSIPYQGLETDPPLP
;
A
#
# COMPACT_ATOMS: atom_id res chain seq x y z
N MET A 1 19.35 5.74 -36.82
CA MET A 1 18.90 4.83 -37.90
C MET A 1 17.50 5.23 -38.29
N ALA A 2 17.24 5.54 -39.56
CA ALA A 2 15.91 6.00 -40.00
C ALA A 2 14.90 4.85 -39.90
N THR A 3 13.89 5.02 -39.04
CA THR A 3 12.80 4.06 -38.81
C THR A 3 11.94 3.99 -40.07
N VAL A 4 12.02 2.86 -40.79
CA VAL A 4 11.10 2.57 -41.89
C VAL A 4 9.70 2.41 -41.28
N VAL A 5 8.83 3.41 -41.49
CA VAL A 5 7.42 3.35 -41.06
C VAL A 5 6.74 2.25 -41.86
N ASN A 6 6.56 1.09 -41.23
CA ASN A 6 5.91 -0.05 -41.85
C ASN A 6 4.39 0.08 -41.62
N TYR A 7 3.62 0.30 -42.67
CA TYR A 7 2.14 0.49 -42.63
C TYR A 7 1.35 -0.81 -42.35
N ALA A 8 1.98 -1.80 -41.71
CA ALA A 8 1.34 -3.08 -41.38
C ALA A 8 0.70 -3.02 -39.98
N PRO A 9 -0.37 -3.80 -39.71
CA PRO A 9 -0.89 -3.97 -38.35
C PRO A 9 0.21 -4.41 -37.38
N ILE A 10 0.19 -3.89 -36.16
CA ILE A 10 1.23 -4.13 -35.13
C ILE A 10 1.43 -5.63 -34.90
N ALA A 11 0.34 -6.39 -34.80
CA ALA A 11 0.40 -7.84 -34.64
C ALA A 11 1.19 -8.54 -35.77
N THR A 12 1.07 -8.08 -37.01
CA THR A 12 1.83 -8.63 -38.15
C THR A 12 3.32 -8.30 -38.05
N GLN A 13 3.65 -7.12 -37.52
CA GLN A 13 5.04 -6.71 -37.30
C GLN A 13 5.67 -7.57 -36.20
N LEU A 14 4.96 -7.74 -35.08
CA LEU A 14 5.44 -8.49 -33.92
C LEU A 14 5.51 -10.00 -34.14
N ALA A 15 4.56 -10.57 -34.90
CA ALA A 15 4.57 -12.01 -35.24
C ALA A 15 5.85 -12.45 -35.97
N ARG A 16 6.59 -11.52 -36.57
CA ARG A 16 7.88 -11.77 -37.25
C ARG A 16 9.09 -11.52 -36.35
N ALA A 17 8.92 -10.79 -35.26
CA ALA A 17 10.00 -10.24 -34.45
C ALA A 17 10.14 -10.92 -33.08
N ILE A 18 9.06 -11.46 -32.51
CA ILE A 18 9.04 -12.02 -31.16
C ILE A 18 8.53 -13.46 -31.19
N PRO A 19 9.29 -14.44 -30.66
CA PRO A 19 8.79 -15.79 -30.45
C PRO A 19 7.62 -15.79 -29.46
N LEU A 20 6.51 -16.47 -29.78
CA LEU A 20 5.34 -16.52 -28.89
C LEU A 20 5.67 -17.10 -27.51
N ASP A 21 6.55 -18.11 -27.44
CA ASP A 21 6.96 -18.71 -26.16
C ASP A 21 7.72 -17.73 -25.26
N ALA A 22 8.39 -16.72 -25.82
CA ALA A 22 9.08 -15.69 -25.06
C ALA A 22 8.13 -14.60 -24.55
N LEU A 23 7.03 -14.36 -25.26
CA LEU A 23 6.01 -13.38 -24.87
C LEU A 23 4.99 -13.96 -23.89
N ILE A 24 4.58 -15.20 -24.13
CA ILE A 24 3.59 -15.91 -23.31
C ILE A 24 3.85 -17.41 -23.37
N PRO A 25 4.60 -17.97 -22.39
CA PRO A 25 4.85 -19.41 -22.28
C PRO A 25 3.55 -20.24 -22.31
N ARG A 26 3.66 -21.55 -22.63
CA ARG A 26 2.47 -22.42 -22.71
C ARG A 26 1.84 -22.64 -21.33
N ASP A 27 2.66 -22.61 -20.30
CA ASP A 27 2.33 -22.71 -18.88
C ASP A 27 2.15 -21.32 -18.22
N ALA A 28 2.01 -20.24 -18.99
CA ALA A 28 1.94 -18.87 -18.45
C ALA A 28 0.81 -18.68 -17.41
N ALA A 29 -0.35 -19.33 -17.59
CA ALA A 29 -1.43 -19.27 -16.61
C ALA A 29 -1.02 -19.93 -15.27
N GLU A 30 -0.35 -21.07 -15.33
CA GLU A 30 0.13 -21.78 -14.14
C GLU A 30 1.22 -21.00 -13.42
N GLN A 31 2.12 -20.35 -14.19
CA GLN A 31 3.16 -19.48 -13.64
C GLN A 31 2.56 -18.25 -12.98
N ALA A 32 1.59 -17.60 -13.62
CA ALA A 32 0.92 -16.41 -13.08
C ALA A 32 0.15 -16.73 -11.79
N LEU A 33 -0.53 -17.89 -11.74
CA LEU A 33 -1.22 -18.33 -10.54
C LEU A 33 -0.24 -18.66 -9.40
N ARG A 34 0.87 -19.35 -9.68
CA ARG A 34 1.91 -19.62 -8.67
C ARG A 34 2.47 -18.32 -8.10
N ALA A 35 2.84 -17.37 -8.95
CA ALA A 35 3.34 -16.07 -8.50
C ALA A 35 2.31 -15.30 -7.67
N TYR A 36 1.02 -15.38 -8.02
CA TYR A 36 -0.05 -14.77 -7.24
C TYR A 36 -0.24 -15.44 -5.86
N CYS A 37 -0.23 -16.78 -5.82
CA CYS A 37 -0.33 -17.55 -4.58
C CYS A 37 0.87 -17.33 -3.65
N GLU A 38 2.08 -17.16 -4.19
CA GLU A 38 3.29 -16.82 -3.42
C GLU A 38 3.22 -15.41 -2.80
N GLN A 39 2.40 -14.51 -3.35
CA GLN A 39 2.28 -13.11 -2.93
C GLN A 39 1.03 -12.82 -2.08
N THR A 40 0.13 -13.78 -1.90
CA THR A 40 -1.18 -13.58 -1.24
C THR A 40 -1.29 -14.40 0.04
N GLU A 41 -1.61 -13.74 1.16
CA GLU A 41 -1.67 -14.33 2.51
C GLU A 41 -2.88 -15.28 2.74
N ASP A 42 -3.87 -15.32 1.84
CA ASP A 42 -5.04 -16.22 1.90
C ASP A 42 -5.29 -16.92 0.54
N PRO A 43 -4.84 -18.18 0.37
CA PRO A 43 -4.86 -18.86 -0.93
C PRO A 43 -6.19 -19.54 -1.26
N SER A 44 -7.25 -19.46 -0.44
CA SER A 44 -8.47 -20.25 -0.67
C SER A 44 -9.47 -19.60 -1.64
N LEU A 45 -9.03 -19.25 -2.84
CA LEU A 45 -9.95 -18.91 -3.92
C LEU A 45 -10.63 -20.18 -4.46
N PRO A 46 -11.94 -20.14 -4.79
CA PRO A 46 -12.61 -21.22 -5.52
C PRO A 46 -11.86 -21.58 -6.82
N ALA A 47 -11.89 -22.86 -7.22
CA ALA A 47 -11.11 -23.34 -8.37
C ALA A 47 -11.45 -22.63 -9.69
N ASP A 48 -12.73 -22.27 -9.89
CA ASP A 48 -13.19 -21.48 -11.04
C ASP A 48 -12.57 -20.07 -11.03
N VAL A 49 -12.47 -19.46 -9.85
CA VAL A 49 -11.88 -18.13 -9.65
C VAL A 49 -10.37 -18.16 -9.84
N GLN A 50 -9.68 -19.18 -9.32
CA GLN A 50 -8.24 -19.37 -9.55
C GLN A 50 -7.92 -19.49 -11.04
N GLU A 51 -8.72 -20.26 -11.78
CA GLU A 51 -8.52 -20.46 -13.20
C GLU A 51 -8.76 -19.20 -14.01
N PHE A 52 -9.79 -18.44 -13.67
CA PHE A 52 -10.01 -17.10 -14.23
C PHE A 52 -8.81 -16.17 -13.98
N PHE A 53 -8.37 -16.04 -12.73
CA PHE A 53 -7.23 -15.20 -12.35
C PHE A 53 -5.95 -15.58 -13.06
N ALA A 54 -5.65 -16.88 -13.14
CA ALA A 54 -4.48 -17.41 -13.82
C ALA A 54 -4.40 -16.91 -15.28
N HIS A 55 -5.51 -16.99 -16.01
CA HIS A 55 -5.58 -16.56 -17.41
C HIS A 55 -5.60 -15.04 -17.54
N TYR A 56 -6.30 -14.34 -16.65
CA TYR A 56 -6.35 -12.89 -16.61
C TYR A 56 -4.96 -12.30 -16.37
N LEU A 57 -4.28 -12.72 -15.30
CA LEU A 57 -2.94 -12.27 -14.94
C LEU A 57 -1.91 -12.58 -16.02
N ALA A 58 -1.92 -13.81 -16.58
CA ALA A 58 -1.00 -14.17 -17.66
C ALA A 58 -1.16 -13.28 -18.90
N ILE A 59 -2.40 -12.95 -19.28
CA ILE A 59 -2.65 -12.04 -20.40
C ILE A 59 -2.28 -10.60 -20.09
N THR A 60 -2.59 -10.13 -18.88
CA THR A 60 -2.23 -8.78 -18.43
C THR A 60 -0.71 -8.59 -18.38
N GLN A 61 0.03 -9.54 -17.80
CA GLN A 61 1.50 -9.52 -17.78
C GLN A 61 2.09 -9.52 -19.20
N ALA A 62 1.60 -10.39 -20.09
CA ALA A 62 2.05 -10.41 -21.49
C ALA A 62 1.73 -9.09 -22.21
N ALA A 63 0.62 -8.42 -21.87
CA ALA A 63 0.23 -7.14 -22.46
C ALA A 63 1.13 -6.00 -21.97
N PHE A 64 1.54 -6.01 -20.70
CA PHE A 64 2.55 -5.08 -20.18
C PHE A 64 3.91 -5.30 -20.83
N LEU A 65 4.33 -6.56 -21.04
CA LEU A 65 5.57 -6.85 -21.78
C LEU A 65 5.54 -6.28 -23.20
N LEU A 66 4.37 -6.25 -23.86
CA LEU A 66 4.23 -5.61 -25.18
C LEU A 66 4.48 -4.10 -25.16
N LEU A 67 4.28 -3.40 -24.03
CA LEU A 67 4.57 -1.96 -23.95
C LEU A 67 6.06 -1.66 -24.15
N ALA A 68 6.95 -2.61 -23.82
CA ALA A 68 8.38 -2.48 -24.08
C ALA A 68 8.75 -2.61 -25.57
N ALA A 69 7.82 -3.05 -26.43
CA ALA A 69 8.07 -3.15 -27.86
C ALA A 69 8.08 -1.75 -28.51
N PRO A 70 8.99 -1.47 -29.46
CA PRO A 70 9.07 -0.16 -30.13
C PRO A 70 7.75 0.29 -30.78
N GLN A 71 6.91 -0.66 -31.19
CA GLN A 71 5.60 -0.40 -31.78
C GLN A 71 4.60 0.21 -30.78
N PHE A 72 4.87 0.16 -29.48
CA PHE A 72 4.05 0.73 -28.42
C PHE A 72 4.75 1.89 -27.68
N GLU A 73 5.88 2.42 -28.17
CA GLU A 73 6.65 3.47 -27.48
C GLU A 73 5.81 4.69 -27.07
N ARG A 74 4.90 5.17 -27.94
CA ARG A 74 3.98 6.28 -27.57
C ARG A 74 3.04 5.87 -26.44
N LEU A 75 2.53 4.64 -26.49
CA LEU A 75 1.60 4.14 -25.49
C LEU A 75 2.30 3.90 -24.14
N ALA A 76 3.55 3.41 -24.15
CA ALA A 76 4.38 3.27 -22.97
C ALA A 76 4.65 4.63 -22.30
N ARG A 77 5.05 5.65 -23.08
CA ARG A 77 5.19 7.03 -22.56
C ARG A 77 3.89 7.61 -22.01
N PHE A 78 2.77 7.29 -22.67
CA PHE A 78 1.46 7.70 -22.16
C PHE A 78 1.17 7.02 -20.82
N TYR A 79 1.44 5.72 -20.70
CA TYR A 79 1.27 4.97 -19.46
C TYR A 79 2.16 5.52 -18.34
N GLU A 80 3.46 5.74 -18.60
CA GLU A 80 4.39 6.37 -17.65
C GLU A 80 3.89 7.74 -17.17
N ALA A 81 3.39 8.58 -18.08
CA ALA A 81 2.83 9.88 -17.73
C ALA A 81 1.54 9.76 -16.89
N ILE A 82 0.70 8.76 -17.17
CA ILE A 82 -0.50 8.49 -16.37
C ILE A 82 -0.12 7.96 -14.98
N GLU A 83 0.88 7.09 -14.88
CA GLU A 83 1.38 6.61 -13.59
C GLU A 83 1.99 7.75 -12.76
N GLU A 84 2.79 8.64 -13.37
CA GLU A 84 3.33 9.82 -12.68
C GLU A 84 2.21 10.78 -12.21
N GLU A 85 1.17 10.96 -13.02
CA GLU A 85 0.09 11.92 -12.76
C GLU A 85 -1.00 11.37 -11.84
N TYR A 86 -1.26 10.05 -11.89
CA TYR A 86 -2.45 9.40 -11.32
C TYR A 86 -2.22 8.11 -10.52
N ALA A 87 -1.00 7.59 -10.36
CA ALA A 87 -0.76 6.33 -9.63
C ALA A 87 -1.14 6.42 -8.13
N PRO A 88 -1.30 5.27 -7.42
CA PRO A 88 -1.59 5.16 -5.98
C PRO A 88 -0.54 5.78 -5.03
N GLY A 89 0.50 6.45 -5.56
CA GLY A 89 1.47 7.27 -4.82
C GLY A 89 1.36 8.79 -5.09
N GLY A 90 0.42 9.22 -5.95
CA GLY A 90 0.10 10.62 -6.23
C GLY A 90 -1.18 11.10 -5.50
N PRO A 91 -1.63 12.34 -5.71
CA PRO A 91 -2.85 12.88 -5.09
C PRO A 91 -4.17 12.31 -5.67
N SER A 92 -4.10 11.22 -6.45
CA SER A 92 -5.18 10.71 -7.30
C SER A 92 -5.72 9.36 -6.79
N PRO A 93 -7.01 9.04 -6.99
CA PRO A 93 -7.64 7.81 -6.55
C PRO A 93 -7.80 6.78 -7.68
N VAL A 94 -7.02 6.93 -8.76
CA VAL A 94 -6.99 5.95 -9.84
C VAL A 94 -6.16 4.75 -9.39
N TYR A 95 -6.73 3.55 -9.42
CA TYR A 95 -6.02 2.32 -9.09
C TYR A 95 -5.15 1.84 -10.26
N ASP A 96 -4.01 1.22 -9.95
CA ASP A 96 -3.14 0.53 -10.93
C ASP A 96 -3.93 -0.45 -11.81
N SER A 97 -4.89 -1.14 -11.21
CA SER A 97 -5.77 -2.06 -11.92
C SER A 97 -6.61 -1.33 -12.98
N PHE A 98 -7.11 -0.13 -12.70
CA PHE A 98 -7.86 0.64 -13.68
C PHE A 98 -6.93 1.25 -14.74
N SER A 99 -5.84 1.90 -14.32
CA SER A 99 -4.91 2.59 -15.25
C SER A 99 -4.33 1.61 -16.25
N GLY A 100 -3.80 0.49 -15.76
CA GLY A 100 -3.27 -0.60 -16.56
C GLY A 100 -4.32 -1.14 -17.53
N GLN A 101 -5.47 -1.58 -17.03
CA GLN A 101 -6.48 -2.20 -17.88
C GLN A 101 -7.05 -1.23 -18.92
N PHE A 102 -7.29 0.03 -18.56
CA PHE A 102 -7.76 1.03 -19.52
C PHE A 102 -6.73 1.27 -20.62
N VAL A 103 -5.45 1.42 -20.29
CA VAL A 103 -4.38 1.57 -21.30
C VAL A 103 -4.28 0.34 -22.20
N LEU A 104 -4.30 -0.86 -21.61
CA LEU A 104 -4.13 -2.12 -22.34
C LEU A 104 -5.37 -2.52 -23.18
N SER A 105 -6.58 -2.06 -22.81
CA SER A 105 -7.84 -2.41 -23.49
C SER A 105 -8.42 -1.32 -24.37
N SER A 106 -8.17 -0.05 -24.05
CA SER A 106 -9.01 1.06 -24.48
C SER A 106 -8.26 2.25 -25.08
N VAL A 107 -6.93 2.30 -25.04
CA VAL A 107 -6.17 3.37 -25.71
C VAL A 107 -5.66 2.87 -27.06
N PRO A 108 -6.31 3.26 -28.19
CA PRO A 108 -5.97 2.70 -29.50
C PRO A 108 -4.61 3.20 -30.00
N HIS A 109 -3.83 2.29 -30.56
CA HIS A 109 -2.51 2.55 -31.13
C HIS A 109 -2.34 1.92 -32.52
N GLY A 110 -1.45 2.47 -33.35
CA GLY A 110 -1.24 1.94 -34.71
C GLY A 110 -2.35 2.26 -35.71
N VAL A 111 -2.19 1.76 -36.94
CA VAL A 111 -3.05 2.09 -38.11
C VAL A 111 -4.43 1.44 -38.05
N GLY A 112 -4.59 0.38 -37.25
CA GLY A 112 -5.84 -0.34 -37.05
C GLY A 112 -6.56 0.01 -35.75
N GLY A 113 -6.04 0.97 -34.96
CA GLY A 113 -6.55 1.26 -33.62
C GLY A 113 -6.37 0.07 -32.67
N GLU A 114 -5.24 -0.60 -32.77
CA GLU A 114 -4.86 -1.76 -31.99
C GLU A 114 -4.50 -1.40 -30.55
N THR A 115 -4.93 -2.23 -29.60
CA THR A 115 -4.48 -2.21 -28.21
C THR A 115 -3.59 -3.43 -27.94
N PRO A 116 -2.77 -3.43 -26.86
CA PRO A 116 -2.00 -4.61 -26.44
C PRO A 116 -2.83 -5.90 -26.39
N TYR A 117 -4.03 -5.88 -25.81
CA TYR A 117 -4.91 -7.05 -25.80
C TYR A 117 -5.38 -7.47 -27.20
N SER A 118 -5.74 -6.52 -28.06
CA SER A 118 -6.14 -6.85 -29.44
C SER A 118 -4.99 -7.47 -30.26
N VAL A 119 -3.75 -7.09 -29.95
CA VAL A 119 -2.54 -7.63 -30.57
C VAL A 119 -2.30 -9.05 -30.07
N LEU A 120 -2.35 -9.29 -28.75
CA LEU A 120 -2.23 -10.64 -28.18
C LEU A 120 -3.29 -11.59 -28.74
N ALA A 121 -4.56 -11.16 -28.79
CA ALA A 121 -5.64 -11.97 -29.32
C ALA A 121 -5.40 -12.41 -30.79
N ARG A 122 -4.77 -11.54 -31.60
CA ARG A 122 -4.38 -11.85 -32.99
C ARG A 122 -3.14 -12.72 -33.08
N LEU A 123 -2.14 -12.50 -32.22
CA LEU A 123 -0.91 -13.28 -32.18
C LEU A 123 -1.18 -14.74 -31.81
N LEU A 124 -2.15 -14.97 -30.91
CA LEU A 124 -2.48 -16.30 -30.38
C LEU A 124 -3.46 -17.11 -31.23
N VAL A 125 -4.10 -16.50 -32.25
CA VAL A 125 -5.20 -17.13 -33.01
C VAL A 125 -4.83 -18.44 -33.72
N ARG A 126 -3.53 -18.66 -33.99
CA ARG A 126 -3.03 -19.83 -34.74
C ARG A 126 -2.46 -20.94 -33.87
N ASP A 127 -2.49 -20.80 -32.54
CA ASP A 127 -1.94 -21.78 -31.61
C ASP A 127 -3.07 -22.41 -30.77
N PRO A 128 -3.53 -23.63 -31.14
CA PRO A 128 -4.56 -24.34 -30.38
C PRO A 128 -4.19 -24.57 -28.91
N ALA A 129 -2.90 -24.70 -28.58
CA ALA A 129 -2.46 -24.91 -27.21
C ALA A 129 -2.70 -23.68 -26.31
N ARG A 130 -2.89 -22.50 -26.91
CA ARG A 130 -3.12 -21.23 -26.21
C ARG A 130 -4.53 -20.68 -26.46
N ALA A 131 -5.47 -21.52 -26.88
CA ALA A 131 -6.82 -21.08 -27.25
C ALA A 131 -7.56 -20.37 -26.10
N ARG A 132 -7.33 -20.76 -24.85
CA ARG A 132 -7.95 -20.13 -23.66
C ARG A 132 -7.39 -18.73 -23.41
N LEU A 133 -6.07 -18.59 -23.42
CA LEU A 133 -5.37 -17.31 -23.34
C LEU A 133 -5.78 -16.37 -24.49
N GLN A 134 -5.92 -16.91 -25.71
CA GLN A 134 -6.42 -16.16 -26.85
C GLN A 134 -7.83 -15.61 -26.62
N ARG A 135 -8.75 -16.44 -26.11
CA ARG A 135 -10.11 -16.01 -25.76
C ARG A 135 -10.10 -14.94 -24.68
N MET A 136 -9.31 -15.10 -23.62
CA MET A 136 -9.17 -14.10 -22.56
C MET A 136 -8.68 -12.75 -23.13
N ALA A 137 -7.63 -12.76 -23.97
CA ALA A 137 -7.15 -11.55 -24.64
C ALA A 137 -8.22 -10.91 -25.53
N GLN A 138 -9.02 -11.71 -26.24
CA GLN A 138 -10.13 -11.20 -27.05
C GLN A 138 -11.21 -10.56 -26.16
N THR A 139 -11.64 -11.25 -25.10
CA THR A 139 -12.63 -10.74 -24.14
C THR A 139 -12.16 -9.41 -23.53
N LEU A 140 -10.93 -9.34 -23.02
CA LEU A 140 -10.36 -8.11 -22.47
C LEU A 140 -10.27 -7.00 -23.53
N SER A 141 -9.86 -7.35 -24.75
CA SER A 141 -9.82 -6.41 -25.87
C SER A 141 -11.19 -5.89 -26.27
N GLU A 142 -12.28 -6.62 -26.04
CA GLU A 142 -13.65 -6.23 -26.41
C GLU A 142 -14.40 -5.56 -25.26
N SER A 143 -14.01 -5.88 -24.03
CA SER A 143 -14.60 -5.36 -22.80
C SER A 143 -14.55 -3.83 -22.69
N ARG A 144 -15.38 -3.33 -21.77
CA ARG A 144 -15.49 -1.92 -21.36
C ARG A 144 -16.07 -1.87 -19.96
N SER A 145 -15.85 -0.77 -19.26
CA SER A 145 -16.62 -0.48 -18.04
C SER A 145 -18.05 -0.11 -18.43
N ASP A 146 -19.03 -0.46 -17.60
CA ASP A 146 -20.42 -0.12 -17.85
C ASP A 146 -21.17 0.11 -16.53
N LEU A 147 -22.38 0.68 -16.61
CA LEU A 147 -23.17 1.08 -15.45
C LEU A 147 -24.08 -0.06 -14.98
N TYR A 148 -23.97 -0.44 -13.72
CA TYR A 148 -24.78 -1.51 -13.12
C TYR A 148 -25.39 -1.10 -11.80
N ARG A 149 -26.63 -1.52 -11.59
CA ARG A 149 -27.27 -1.58 -10.29
C ARG A 149 -27.05 -2.96 -9.69
N VAL A 150 -26.59 -3.00 -8.44
CA VAL A 150 -26.41 -4.25 -7.69
C VAL A 150 -27.76 -4.61 -7.05
N LEU A 151 -28.43 -5.63 -7.61
CA LEU A 151 -29.72 -6.12 -7.10
C LEU A 151 -29.56 -7.00 -5.87
N LEU A 152 -28.48 -7.78 -5.85
CA LEU A 152 -28.08 -8.65 -4.74
C LEU A 152 -26.56 -8.75 -4.77
N ALA A 153 -25.91 -8.68 -3.61
CA ALA A 153 -24.51 -9.07 -3.46
C ALA A 153 -24.33 -9.93 -2.20
N ASP A 154 -23.57 -11.00 -2.34
CA ASP A 154 -23.02 -11.80 -1.25
C ASP A 154 -21.48 -11.80 -1.33
N GLU A 155 -20.82 -12.68 -0.58
CA GLU A 155 -19.35 -12.72 -0.53
C GLU A 155 -18.70 -13.20 -1.84
N GLU A 156 -19.39 -14.00 -2.65
CA GLU A 156 -18.82 -14.64 -3.84
C GLU A 156 -19.50 -14.23 -5.16
N ARG A 157 -20.69 -13.62 -5.09
CA ARG A 157 -21.54 -13.34 -6.26
C ARG A 157 -22.31 -12.03 -6.13
N ALA A 158 -22.61 -11.45 -7.28
CA ALA A 158 -23.55 -10.35 -7.39
C ALA A 158 -24.50 -10.53 -8.57
N GLU A 159 -25.75 -10.11 -8.38
CA GLU A 159 -26.74 -9.95 -9.44
C GLU A 159 -26.75 -8.50 -9.89
N LEU A 160 -26.37 -8.27 -11.14
CA LEU A 160 -26.16 -6.94 -11.70
C LEU A 160 -27.19 -6.63 -12.78
N GLU A 161 -27.90 -5.52 -12.64
CA GLU A 161 -28.82 -5.01 -13.65
C GLU A 161 -28.16 -3.85 -14.42
N PRO A 162 -28.01 -3.93 -15.75
CA PRO A 162 -27.53 -2.79 -16.53
C PRO A 162 -28.46 -1.59 -16.38
N VAL A 163 -27.92 -0.45 -15.98
CA VAL A 163 -28.71 0.77 -15.72
C VAL A 163 -29.48 1.25 -16.95
N ARG A 164 -28.94 0.98 -18.14
CA ARG A 164 -29.53 1.36 -19.43
C ARG A 164 -30.59 0.38 -19.94
N GLY A 165 -30.94 -0.63 -19.15
CA GLY A 165 -31.85 -1.70 -19.53
C GLY A 165 -31.14 -2.93 -20.09
N GLY A 166 -31.75 -4.09 -19.92
CA GLY A 166 -31.18 -5.39 -20.27
C GLY A 166 -31.64 -6.47 -19.28
N ALA A 167 -31.24 -7.72 -19.51
CA ALA A 167 -31.41 -8.75 -18.51
C ALA A 167 -30.38 -8.56 -17.39
N ALA A 168 -30.78 -8.80 -16.14
CA ALA A 168 -29.84 -8.92 -15.04
C ALA A 168 -28.88 -10.09 -15.31
N VAL A 169 -27.63 -9.93 -14.87
CA VAL A 169 -26.57 -10.91 -15.04
C VAL A 169 -25.98 -11.28 -13.70
N SER A 170 -25.74 -12.58 -13.50
CA SER A 170 -25.05 -13.10 -12.32
C SER A 170 -23.56 -13.09 -12.59
N VAL A 171 -22.78 -12.49 -11.69
CA VAL A 171 -21.32 -12.43 -11.78
C VAL A 171 -20.66 -13.04 -10.56
N ARG A 172 -19.49 -13.65 -10.75
CA ARG A 172 -18.58 -14.04 -9.68
C ARG A 172 -17.77 -12.83 -9.23
N LEU A 173 -17.70 -12.63 -7.92
CA LEU A 173 -16.84 -11.64 -7.29
C LEU A 173 -15.52 -12.31 -6.89
N VAL A 174 -14.42 -11.57 -7.00
CA VAL A 174 -13.12 -12.04 -6.51
C VAL A 174 -12.87 -11.60 -5.06
N GLU A 175 -13.55 -10.55 -4.59
CA GLU A 175 -13.65 -10.19 -3.16
C GLU A 175 -15.01 -9.48 -2.87
N PRO A 176 -15.42 -9.33 -1.59
CA PRO A 176 -16.75 -8.87 -1.21
C PRO A 176 -16.89 -7.33 -1.17
N TYR A 177 -16.60 -6.64 -2.27
CA TYR A 177 -16.59 -5.17 -2.33
C TYR A 177 -17.95 -4.52 -2.64
N LEU A 178 -18.93 -5.29 -3.15
CA LEU A 178 -20.25 -4.77 -3.53
C LEU A 178 -21.30 -5.04 -2.45
N ARG A 179 -22.29 -4.14 -2.35
CA ARG A 179 -23.46 -4.27 -1.49
C ARG A 179 -24.73 -4.16 -2.30
N THR A 180 -25.76 -4.89 -1.87
CA THR A 180 -27.11 -4.76 -2.43
C THR A 180 -27.58 -3.31 -2.38
N GLY A 181 -28.04 -2.79 -3.53
CA GLY A 181 -28.50 -1.42 -3.70
C GLY A 181 -27.45 -0.46 -4.27
N ASP A 182 -26.19 -0.87 -4.37
CA ASP A 182 -25.15 -0.04 -4.96
C ASP A 182 -25.42 0.26 -6.44
N LEU A 183 -24.92 1.41 -6.87
CA LEU A 183 -24.73 1.75 -8.27
C LEU A 183 -23.22 1.77 -8.52
N ALA A 184 -22.75 1.10 -9.55
CA ALA A 184 -21.32 0.97 -9.81
C ALA A 184 -20.97 1.03 -11.30
N LEU A 185 -19.78 1.53 -11.57
CA LEU A 185 -19.10 1.38 -12.85
C LEU A 185 -18.21 0.13 -12.77
N LEU A 186 -18.55 -0.89 -13.56
CA LEU A 186 -17.95 -2.22 -13.50
C LEU A 186 -17.49 -2.68 -14.89
N ARG A 187 -16.36 -3.38 -14.96
CA ARG A 187 -15.98 -4.14 -16.16
C ARG A 187 -16.34 -5.61 -15.96
N VAL A 188 -17.46 -6.02 -16.55
CA VAL A 188 -17.92 -7.42 -16.54
C VAL A 188 -17.40 -8.14 -17.78
N ILE A 189 -16.75 -9.29 -17.59
CA ILE A 189 -16.16 -10.10 -18.67
C ILE A 189 -16.59 -11.57 -18.59
N ASP A 190 -16.71 -12.21 -19.75
CA ASP A 190 -16.99 -13.64 -19.85
C ASP A 190 -15.68 -14.46 -19.85
N PHE A 191 -15.64 -15.46 -18.99
CA PHE A 191 -14.64 -16.50 -19.01
C PHE A 191 -15.32 -17.87 -18.95
N GLU A 192 -15.36 -18.52 -20.11
CA GLU A 192 -15.90 -19.87 -20.29
C GLU A 192 -17.37 -20.01 -19.84
N GLY A 193 -18.18 -18.98 -20.16
CA GLY A 193 -19.61 -18.96 -19.84
C GLY A 193 -19.95 -18.50 -18.43
N THR A 194 -18.94 -18.14 -17.63
CA THR A 194 -19.11 -17.51 -16.32
C THR A 194 -18.67 -16.05 -16.40
N LEU A 195 -19.47 -15.15 -15.85
CA LEU A 195 -19.16 -13.72 -15.84
C LEU A 195 -18.39 -13.34 -14.57
N TYR A 196 -17.35 -12.51 -14.74
CA TYR A 196 -16.50 -12.01 -13.67
C TYR A 196 -16.41 -10.49 -13.72
N VAL A 197 -16.17 -9.88 -12.56
CA VAL A 197 -15.73 -8.48 -12.47
C VAL A 197 -14.21 -8.46 -12.58
N ALA A 198 -13.68 -7.84 -13.64
CA ALA A 198 -12.26 -7.92 -14.00
C ALA A 198 -11.34 -6.94 -13.26
N GLU A 199 -11.90 -5.92 -12.60
CA GLU A 199 -11.19 -4.80 -11.98
C GLU A 199 -11.91 -4.39 -10.69
N LEU A 200 -11.22 -3.67 -9.81
CA LEU A 200 -11.87 -3.05 -8.66
C LEU A 200 -13.00 -2.13 -9.14
N PRO A 201 -14.20 -2.24 -8.54
CA PRO A 201 -15.34 -1.43 -8.94
C PRO A 201 -15.16 0.05 -8.61
N TYR A 202 -15.94 0.92 -9.25
CA TYR A 202 -16.11 2.31 -8.81
C TYR A 202 -17.57 2.52 -8.39
N LEU A 203 -17.80 2.85 -7.12
CA LEU A 203 -19.14 3.15 -6.62
C LEU A 203 -19.58 4.52 -7.11
N LEU A 204 -20.83 4.63 -7.52
CA LEU A 204 -21.41 5.83 -8.10
C LEU A 204 -22.41 6.43 -7.12
N LEU A 205 -22.15 7.65 -6.68
CA LEU A 205 -22.99 8.38 -5.73
C LEU A 205 -24.09 9.19 -6.43
N ALA A 206 -23.87 9.57 -7.69
CA ALA A 206 -24.92 10.11 -8.54
C ALA A 206 -25.96 9.04 -8.85
N SER A 207 -27.22 9.44 -8.93
CA SER A 207 -28.34 8.54 -9.19
C SER A 207 -28.27 7.91 -10.59
N ALA A 208 -28.95 6.77 -10.76
CA ALA A 208 -29.10 6.14 -12.06
C ALA A 208 -29.77 7.06 -13.09
N GLU A 209 -30.69 7.93 -12.65
CA GLU A 209 -31.37 8.90 -13.51
C GLU A 209 -30.38 9.94 -14.05
N GLU A 210 -29.53 10.51 -13.19
CA GLU A 210 -28.49 11.47 -13.61
C GLU A 210 -27.52 10.85 -14.63
N TRP A 211 -27.15 9.58 -14.44
CA TRP A 211 -26.32 8.84 -15.39
C TRP A 211 -27.03 8.56 -16.72
N LEU A 212 -28.33 8.26 -16.69
CA LEU A 212 -29.13 8.06 -17.91
C LEU A 212 -29.28 9.37 -18.69
N GLU A 213 -29.52 10.48 -18.00
CA GLU A 213 -29.57 11.81 -18.63
C GLU A 213 -28.22 12.18 -19.26
N HIS A 214 -27.13 11.92 -18.54
CA HIS A 214 -25.77 12.09 -19.05
C HIS A 214 -25.55 11.29 -20.34
N CYS A 215 -25.91 10.01 -20.34
CA CYS A 215 -25.85 9.15 -21.53
C CYS A 215 -26.68 9.74 -22.68
N GLY A 216 -27.89 10.24 -22.39
CA GLY A 216 -28.74 10.91 -23.37
C GLY A 216 -28.07 12.13 -24.02
N ARG A 217 -27.37 12.95 -23.22
CA ARG A 217 -26.61 14.11 -23.73
C ARG A 217 -25.44 13.69 -24.61
N ILE A 218 -24.71 12.62 -24.25
CA ILE A 218 -23.63 12.06 -25.08
C ILE A 218 -24.16 11.58 -26.44
N VAL A 219 -25.26 10.82 -26.45
CA VAL A 219 -25.91 10.33 -27.68
C VAL A 219 -26.34 11.50 -28.55
N ALA A 220 -27.05 12.47 -27.99
CA ALA A 220 -27.52 13.65 -28.72
C ALA A 220 -26.37 14.44 -29.34
N ARG A 221 -25.27 14.67 -28.60
CA ARG A 221 -24.08 15.40 -29.08
C ARG A 221 -23.39 14.69 -30.24
N GLN A 222 -23.19 13.37 -30.14
CA GLN A 222 -22.53 12.60 -31.20
C GLN A 222 -23.39 12.48 -32.47
N GLN A 223 -24.70 12.33 -32.30
CA GLN A 223 -25.62 12.34 -33.43
C GLN A 223 -25.68 13.72 -34.12
N ALA A 224 -25.65 14.82 -33.35
CA ALA A 224 -25.61 16.18 -33.88
C ALA A 224 -24.29 16.51 -34.62
N SER A 225 -23.14 16.09 -34.08
CA SER A 225 -21.82 16.29 -34.71
C SER A 225 -21.65 15.50 -36.02
N ALA A 226 -22.48 14.49 -36.27
CA ALA A 226 -22.44 13.65 -37.45
C ALA A 226 -23.44 14.07 -38.56
N ALA A 227 -24.18 15.17 -38.37
CA ALA A 227 -25.05 15.73 -39.41
C ALA A 227 -24.21 16.14 -40.64
N PRO A 228 -24.58 15.70 -41.87
CA PRO A 228 -23.79 16.03 -43.05
C PRO A 228 -23.78 17.54 -43.28
N PRO A 229 -22.63 18.14 -43.69
CA PRO A 229 -22.65 19.49 -44.20
C PRO A 229 -23.63 19.54 -45.37
N SER A 230 -24.51 20.54 -45.39
CA SER A 230 -25.40 20.79 -46.52
C SER A 230 -24.55 21.07 -47.76
N THR A 231 -24.42 20.11 -48.66
CA THR A 231 -23.78 20.35 -49.96
C THR A 231 -24.77 20.17 -51.09
N SER A 232 -25.09 21.31 -51.67
CA SER A 232 -25.36 21.48 -53.10
C SER A 232 -24.30 20.82 -53.98
N GLU A 233 -24.75 20.30 -55.12
CA GLU A 233 -23.98 19.91 -56.33
C GLU A 233 -23.11 18.63 -56.26
N SER A 234 -23.00 17.76 -57.26
CA SER A 234 -23.42 17.76 -58.67
C SER A 234 -23.56 16.30 -59.16
N GLY A 235 -24.37 16.09 -60.20
CA GLY A 235 -24.77 14.78 -60.71
C GLY A 235 -23.65 14.00 -61.41
N ARG A 236 -23.17 12.94 -60.77
CA ARG A 236 -22.41 11.87 -61.42
C ARG A 236 -23.17 10.55 -61.25
N LYS A 237 -23.55 9.89 -62.35
CA LYS A 237 -24.24 8.58 -62.32
C LYS A 237 -23.27 7.51 -61.82
N LEU A 238 -23.35 7.18 -60.54
CA LEU A 238 -22.58 6.11 -59.90
C LEU A 238 -22.93 4.73 -60.47
N SER A 239 -21.92 3.90 -60.70
CA SER A 239 -22.07 2.51 -61.15
C SER A 239 -22.70 1.62 -60.06
N LYS A 240 -23.22 0.44 -60.43
CA LYS A 240 -23.88 -0.50 -59.49
C LYS A 240 -22.95 -0.92 -58.34
N LYS A 241 -21.65 -1.08 -58.59
CA LYS A 241 -20.63 -1.44 -57.58
C LYS A 241 -20.32 -0.27 -56.64
N GLU A 242 -20.29 0.95 -57.15
CA GLU A 242 -20.10 2.16 -56.34
C GLU A 242 -21.32 2.46 -55.48
N ARG A 243 -22.55 2.24 -56.00
CA ARG A 243 -23.78 2.33 -55.22
C ARG A 243 -23.84 1.30 -54.09
N ALA A 244 -23.43 0.05 -54.35
CA ALA A 244 -23.36 -0.98 -53.32
C ALA A 244 -22.34 -0.62 -52.22
N ARG A 245 -21.15 -0.11 -52.61
CA ARG A 245 -20.12 0.34 -51.66
C ARG A 245 -20.55 1.59 -50.89
N GLN A 246 -21.28 2.49 -51.52
CA GLN A 246 -21.85 3.68 -50.87
C GLN A 246 -22.98 3.29 -49.91
N HIS A 247 -23.86 2.37 -50.29
CA HIS A 247 -24.90 1.83 -49.42
C HIS A 247 -24.30 1.08 -48.23
N GLN A 248 -23.24 0.30 -48.44
CA GLN A 248 -22.50 -0.36 -47.35
C GLN A 248 -21.80 0.65 -46.43
N LYS A 249 -21.22 1.72 -46.99
CA LYS A 249 -20.61 2.82 -46.23
C LYS A 249 -21.65 3.62 -45.45
N GLN A 250 -22.83 3.86 -46.03
CA GLN A 250 -23.96 4.53 -45.39
C GLN A 250 -24.59 3.65 -44.31
N ALA A 251 -24.76 2.36 -44.54
CA ALA A 251 -25.23 1.40 -43.54
C ALA A 251 -24.24 1.26 -42.36
N ALA A 252 -22.94 1.19 -42.65
CA ALA A 252 -21.90 1.19 -41.61
C ALA A 252 -21.85 2.52 -40.83
N ALA A 253 -22.07 3.65 -41.52
CA ALA A 253 -22.16 4.96 -40.87
C ALA A 253 -23.45 5.15 -40.08
N ALA A 254 -24.56 4.54 -40.49
CA ALA A 254 -25.83 4.54 -39.79
C ALA A 254 -25.78 3.65 -38.55
N SER A 255 -25.19 2.44 -38.67
CA SER A 255 -24.98 1.54 -37.54
C SER A 255 -24.16 2.21 -36.43
N ARG A 256 -23.07 2.91 -36.79
CA ARG A 256 -22.27 3.72 -35.85
C ARG A 256 -23.02 4.86 -35.15
N ARG A 257 -24.27 5.16 -35.54
CA ARG A 257 -25.10 6.22 -34.95
C ARG A 257 -26.20 5.68 -34.04
N GLU A 258 -26.30 4.35 -33.90
CA GLU A 258 -27.22 3.73 -32.93
C GLU A 258 -26.80 4.12 -31.50
N PRO A 259 -27.75 4.54 -30.63
CA PRO A 259 -27.44 4.99 -29.27
C PRO A 259 -26.57 4.02 -28.48
N GLU A 260 -26.87 2.72 -28.56
CA GLU A 260 -26.10 1.67 -27.88
C GLU A 260 -24.65 1.59 -28.36
N GLN A 261 -24.40 1.77 -29.66
CA GLN A 261 -23.04 1.75 -30.21
C GLN A 261 -22.25 3.01 -29.83
N ILE A 262 -22.92 4.17 -29.79
CA ILE A 262 -22.32 5.42 -29.31
C ILE A 262 -21.92 5.27 -27.85
N LEU A 263 -22.81 4.74 -27.00
CA LEU A 263 -22.52 4.55 -25.58
C LEU A 263 -21.48 3.45 -25.35
N ALA A 264 -21.55 2.33 -26.06
CA ALA A 264 -20.51 1.30 -25.98
C ALA A 264 -19.12 1.85 -26.37
N HIS A 265 -19.06 2.75 -27.36
CA HIS A 265 -17.83 3.45 -27.72
C HIS A 265 -17.40 4.43 -26.62
N TYR A 266 -18.32 5.25 -26.10
CA TYR A 266 -18.05 6.22 -25.05
C TYR A 266 -17.51 5.56 -23.76
N PHE A 267 -18.17 4.52 -23.27
CA PHE A 267 -17.74 3.78 -22.08
C PHE A 267 -16.44 2.99 -22.28
N LYS A 268 -16.09 2.69 -23.53
CA LYS A 268 -14.82 2.06 -23.83
C LYS A 268 -13.67 3.06 -23.90
N TYR A 269 -13.83 4.14 -24.68
CA TYR A 269 -12.72 5.02 -25.07
C TYR A 269 -12.73 6.38 -24.37
N GLY A 270 -13.89 6.82 -23.86
CA GLY A 270 -14.10 8.19 -23.41
C GLY A 270 -14.16 9.20 -24.56
N LEU A 271 -14.16 10.50 -24.24
CA LEU A 271 -14.11 11.58 -25.25
C LEU A 271 -12.67 11.96 -25.64
N SER A 272 -11.69 11.53 -24.85
CA SER A 272 -10.25 11.70 -25.05
C SER A 272 -9.52 10.52 -24.41
N GLU A 273 -8.24 10.31 -24.75
CA GLU A 273 -7.41 9.26 -24.14
C GLU A 273 -7.29 9.39 -22.61
N ARG A 274 -7.48 10.61 -22.07
CA ARG A 274 -7.40 10.94 -20.63
C ARG A 274 -8.74 11.02 -19.91
N TYR A 275 -9.84 10.95 -20.66
CA TYR A 275 -11.16 11.37 -20.18
C TYR A 275 -11.62 10.66 -18.90
N TRP A 276 -11.44 9.34 -18.83
CA TRP A 276 -11.87 8.57 -17.66
C TRP A 276 -10.95 8.77 -16.45
N PHE A 277 -9.65 9.01 -16.67
CA PHE A 277 -8.71 9.38 -15.61
C PHE A 277 -9.09 10.71 -14.97
N GLU A 278 -9.33 11.73 -15.80
CA GLU A 278 -9.75 13.06 -15.37
C GLU A 278 -11.07 12.98 -14.58
N TYR A 279 -12.07 12.27 -15.10
CA TYR A 279 -13.33 12.10 -14.40
C TYR A 279 -13.16 11.39 -13.04
N ILE A 280 -12.45 10.27 -12.98
CA ILE A 280 -12.26 9.52 -11.72
C ILE A 280 -11.56 10.39 -10.67
N CYS A 281 -10.57 11.19 -11.09
CA CYS A 281 -9.89 12.14 -10.21
C CYS A 281 -10.83 13.24 -9.72
N ASP A 282 -11.53 13.90 -10.64
CA ASP A 282 -12.41 15.02 -10.33
C ASP A 282 -13.59 14.59 -9.45
N ALA A 283 -14.12 13.41 -9.72
CA ALA A 283 -15.28 12.83 -9.07
C ALA A 283 -14.97 12.17 -7.72
N TYR A 284 -13.70 11.98 -7.37
CA TYR A 284 -13.36 11.24 -6.15
C TYR A 284 -14.03 11.79 -4.91
N ALA A 285 -14.66 10.88 -4.18
CA ALA A 285 -15.40 11.17 -2.98
C ALA A 285 -15.15 10.11 -1.91
N GLY A 286 -13.89 9.72 -1.74
CA GLY A 286 -13.48 8.76 -0.71
C GLY A 286 -13.58 7.31 -1.17
N GLU A 287 -13.50 6.41 -0.21
CA GLU A 287 -13.52 4.97 -0.42
C GLU A 287 -14.44 4.27 0.60
N ARG A 288 -15.03 3.15 0.19
CA ARG A 288 -15.83 2.28 1.06
C ARG A 288 -15.37 0.84 0.87
N ASP A 289 -14.87 0.24 1.94
CA ASP A 289 -14.35 -1.14 1.93
C ASP A 289 -13.28 -1.37 0.84
N GLY A 290 -12.38 -0.39 0.64
CA GLY A 290 -11.34 -0.44 -0.40
C GLY A 290 -11.83 -0.09 -1.81
N VAL A 291 -13.10 0.25 -1.98
CA VAL A 291 -13.68 0.64 -3.27
C VAL A 291 -13.81 2.14 -3.38
N VAL A 292 -13.33 2.74 -4.47
CA VAL A 292 -13.45 4.18 -4.69
C VAL A 292 -14.91 4.57 -4.95
N ALA A 293 -15.35 5.64 -4.29
CA ALA A 293 -16.63 6.28 -4.54
C ALA A 293 -16.47 7.54 -5.38
N LEU A 294 -17.35 7.70 -6.39
CA LEU A 294 -17.34 8.78 -7.36
C LEU A 294 -18.64 9.60 -7.27
N ALA A 295 -18.50 10.91 -7.12
CA ALA A 295 -19.58 11.88 -7.08
C ALA A 295 -19.90 12.46 -8.47
N GLY A 296 -21.17 12.81 -8.68
CA GLY A 296 -21.62 13.48 -9.89
C GLY A 296 -21.46 12.65 -11.17
N VAL A 297 -21.65 13.31 -12.31
CA VAL A 297 -21.50 12.74 -13.66
C VAL A 297 -20.49 13.54 -14.47
N PRO A 298 -19.82 12.94 -15.47
CA PRO A 298 -18.64 13.54 -16.11
C PRO A 298 -18.85 14.89 -16.81
N ASP A 299 -20.07 15.22 -17.23
CA ASP A 299 -20.36 16.47 -17.94
C ASP A 299 -20.90 17.59 -17.05
N ARG A 300 -20.90 17.38 -15.73
CA ARG A 300 -21.32 18.35 -14.71
C ARG A 300 -20.17 18.63 -13.75
N PRO A 301 -19.11 19.33 -14.20
CA PRO A 301 -17.93 19.61 -13.38
C PRO A 301 -18.26 20.40 -12.11
N GLU A 302 -19.40 21.08 -12.05
CA GLU A 302 -19.89 21.75 -10.84
C GLU A 302 -20.30 20.79 -9.71
N LEU A 303 -20.49 19.50 -10.02
CA LEU A 303 -20.85 18.45 -9.06
C LEU A 303 -19.66 17.57 -8.64
N LEU A 304 -18.48 17.78 -9.23
CA LEU A 304 -17.30 16.94 -9.01
C LEU A 304 -16.39 17.56 -7.93
N PRO A 305 -16.12 16.89 -6.79
CA PRO A 305 -15.46 17.48 -5.62
C PRO A 305 -14.08 18.10 -5.85
N HIS A 306 -13.36 17.62 -6.87
CA HIS A 306 -12.00 18.06 -7.18
C HIS A 306 -11.89 18.89 -8.46
N SER A 307 -13.02 19.12 -9.14
CA SER A 307 -13.09 20.05 -10.27
C SER A 307 -12.98 21.51 -9.81
N ASP A 308 -12.31 22.33 -10.63
CA ASP A 308 -12.19 23.78 -10.43
C ASP A 308 -13.56 24.51 -10.43
N GLN A 309 -14.62 23.86 -10.91
CA GLN A 309 -15.98 24.41 -11.01
C GLN A 309 -16.91 23.96 -9.87
N TYR A 310 -16.42 23.16 -8.92
CA TYR A 310 -17.25 22.54 -7.88
C TYR A 310 -18.04 23.57 -7.05
N ALA A 311 -19.36 23.41 -7.02
CA ALA A 311 -20.30 24.35 -6.39
C ALA A 311 -20.59 24.04 -4.89
N GLY A 312 -20.03 22.96 -4.34
CA GLY A 312 -20.05 22.72 -2.89
C GLY A 312 -21.34 22.17 -2.29
N GLU A 313 -22.33 21.77 -3.09
CA GLU A 313 -23.45 21.00 -2.56
C GLU A 313 -22.94 19.58 -2.24
N GLY A 314 -23.01 19.23 -0.94
CA GLY A 314 -22.33 18.09 -0.35
C GLY A 314 -22.55 16.79 -1.09
N VAL A 315 -21.47 16.02 -1.25
CA VAL A 315 -21.53 14.68 -1.81
C VAL A 315 -22.40 13.78 -0.92
N PRO A 316 -23.48 13.16 -1.42
CA PRO A 316 -24.23 12.18 -0.66
C PRO A 316 -23.34 10.96 -0.37
N GLY A 317 -23.06 10.67 0.90
CA GLY A 317 -22.37 9.46 1.32
C GLY A 317 -20.98 9.62 1.94
N LEU A 318 -20.37 10.81 1.89
CA LEU A 318 -19.12 11.10 2.62
C LEU A 318 -19.36 11.22 4.11
N SER A 319 -18.47 10.65 4.93
CA SER A 319 -18.53 10.88 6.38
C SER A 319 -18.33 12.36 6.70
N PRO A 320 -18.93 12.89 7.78
CA PRO A 320 -18.77 14.29 8.16
C PRO A 320 -17.29 14.72 8.29
N LEU A 321 -16.41 13.83 8.72
CA LEU A 321 -14.98 14.11 8.86
C LEU A 321 -14.31 14.34 7.50
N GLU A 322 -14.65 13.54 6.49
CA GLU A 322 -14.10 13.68 5.14
C GLU A 322 -14.56 14.96 4.45
N GLN A 323 -15.81 15.36 4.67
CA GLN A 323 -16.32 16.64 4.17
C GLN A 323 -15.55 17.84 4.77
N VAL A 324 -15.26 17.81 6.08
CA VAL A 324 -14.43 18.83 6.74
C VAL A 324 -13.00 18.81 6.19
N ARG A 325 -12.38 17.64 6.05
CA ARG A 325 -11.03 17.50 5.44
C ARG A 325 -10.99 18.08 4.02
N GLY A 326 -11.99 17.77 3.20
CA GLY A 326 -12.11 18.30 1.85
C GLY A 326 -12.14 19.83 1.81
N ALA A 327 -12.89 20.46 2.72
CA ALA A 327 -12.92 21.91 2.86
C ALA A 327 -11.55 22.51 3.26
N LEU A 328 -10.84 21.88 4.20
CA LEU A 328 -9.50 22.28 4.59
C LEU A 328 -8.49 22.16 3.44
N VAL A 329 -8.54 21.07 2.68
CA VAL A 329 -7.69 20.86 1.50
C VAL A 329 -7.94 21.92 0.44
N ARG A 330 -9.20 22.24 0.14
CA ARG A 330 -9.55 23.32 -0.81
C ARG A 330 -8.98 24.66 -0.37
N LEU A 331 -9.12 25.01 0.91
CA LEU A 331 -8.55 26.24 1.46
C LEU A 331 -7.01 26.24 1.37
N ALA A 332 -6.37 25.13 1.71
CA ALA A 332 -4.91 24.98 1.62
C ALA A 332 -4.39 25.14 0.18
N LYS A 333 -5.07 24.53 -0.81
CA LYS A 333 -4.74 24.68 -2.24
C LYS A 333 -4.92 26.12 -2.71
N LYS A 334 -6.05 26.76 -2.38
CA LYS A 334 -6.31 28.18 -2.71
C LYS A 334 -5.22 29.12 -2.18
N GLU A 335 -4.65 28.79 -1.03
CA GLU A 335 -3.57 29.54 -0.40
C GLU A 335 -2.16 29.12 -0.81
N ARG A 336 -2.04 28.14 -1.71
CA ARG A 336 -0.79 27.50 -2.13
C ARG A 336 0.05 27.02 -0.95
N ARG A 337 -0.61 26.39 0.04
CA ARG A 337 0.04 25.91 1.27
C ARG A 337 0.87 24.68 1.04
N PHE A 338 0.37 23.74 0.22
CA PHE A 338 1.08 22.51 -0.09
C PHE A 338 2.41 22.81 -0.79
N GLU A 339 2.39 23.64 -1.83
CA GLU A 339 3.58 24.01 -2.60
C GLU A 339 4.63 24.69 -1.72
N ARG A 340 4.20 25.52 -0.77
CA ARG A 340 5.11 26.15 0.20
C ARG A 340 5.76 25.14 1.13
N VAL A 341 4.95 24.27 1.75
CA VAL A 341 5.46 23.23 2.66
C VAL A 341 6.41 22.31 1.92
N THR A 342 6.03 21.84 0.72
CA THR A 342 6.89 21.02 -0.14
C THR A 342 8.20 21.75 -0.45
N SER A 343 8.15 23.00 -0.90
CA SER A 343 9.37 23.78 -1.22
C SER A 343 10.26 24.05 -0.01
N GLU A 344 9.70 24.15 1.20
CA GLU A 344 10.45 24.30 2.44
C GLU A 344 11.12 22.99 2.85
N LEU A 345 10.39 21.88 2.74
CA LEU A 345 10.91 20.55 3.01
C LEU A 345 11.98 20.13 1.99
N GLU A 346 11.80 20.43 0.71
CA GLU A 346 12.79 20.17 -0.35
C GLU A 346 14.10 20.92 -0.10
N ARG A 347 14.01 22.20 0.28
CA ARG A 347 15.21 22.99 0.62
C ARG A 347 15.95 22.39 1.82
N ALA A 348 15.22 22.06 2.88
CA ALA A 348 15.82 21.46 4.07
C ALA A 348 16.32 20.02 3.84
N ALA A 349 15.67 19.25 2.99
CA ALA A 349 16.12 17.93 2.56
C ALA A 349 17.41 18.02 1.73
N ALA A 350 17.50 18.97 0.80
CA ALA A 350 18.69 19.20 -0.02
C ALA A 350 19.92 19.58 0.82
N GLU A 351 19.74 20.37 1.89
CA GLU A 351 20.82 20.66 2.86
C GLU A 351 21.37 19.40 3.55
N LEU A 352 20.56 18.35 3.64
CA LEU A 352 20.92 17.05 4.20
C LEU A 352 21.34 16.03 3.12
N GLY A 353 21.38 16.43 1.84
CA GLY A 353 21.66 15.54 0.71
C GLY A 353 20.52 14.55 0.39
N LEU A 354 19.28 14.90 0.73
CA LEU A 354 18.09 14.07 0.54
C LEU A 354 17.17 14.67 -0.57
N GLU A 355 16.62 13.83 -1.44
CA GLU A 355 15.51 14.20 -2.34
C GLU A 355 14.15 13.84 -1.74
N VAL A 356 13.12 14.67 -1.97
CA VAL A 356 11.74 14.58 -1.43
C VAL A 356 10.85 13.67 -2.30
N SER A 357 11.24 13.36 -3.52
CA SER A 357 10.57 12.40 -4.41
C SER A 357 10.58 10.95 -3.88
N GLU A 358 11.48 10.62 -2.94
CA GLU A 358 11.64 9.26 -2.38
C GLU A 358 10.76 8.99 -1.14
N LEU A 359 9.78 9.85 -0.84
CA LEU A 359 8.91 9.68 0.33
C LEU A 359 7.91 8.54 0.14
N ASP A 360 7.88 7.63 1.10
CA ASP A 360 6.78 6.66 1.20
C ASP A 360 5.44 7.32 1.53
N ARG A 361 4.38 6.54 1.38
CA ARG A 361 2.99 6.96 1.61
C ARG A 361 2.77 7.55 3.01
N GLY A 362 3.40 7.00 4.05
CA GLY A 362 3.25 7.48 5.43
C GLY A 362 3.81 8.88 5.60
N ALA A 363 4.99 9.14 5.03
CA ALA A 363 5.63 10.44 5.06
C ALA A 363 4.87 11.50 4.25
N GLN A 364 4.37 11.15 3.06
CA GLN A 364 3.55 12.04 2.24
C GLN A 364 2.26 12.46 2.96
N GLN A 365 1.58 11.51 3.60
CA GLN A 365 0.35 11.82 4.32
C GLN A 365 0.63 12.61 5.62
N LEU A 366 1.78 12.40 6.27
CA LEU A 366 2.21 13.24 7.40
C LEU A 366 2.43 14.70 6.97
N ILE A 367 2.99 14.93 5.77
CA ILE A 367 3.14 16.26 5.17
C ILE A 367 1.78 16.90 4.90
N ALA A 368 0.81 16.12 4.42
CA ALA A 368 -0.54 16.62 4.21
C ALA A 368 -1.20 17.03 5.54
N ALA A 369 -1.15 16.17 6.56
CA ALA A 369 -1.65 16.49 7.90
C ALA A 369 -0.94 17.71 8.51
N TYR A 370 0.39 17.80 8.34
CA TYR A 370 1.15 18.98 8.75
C TYR A 370 0.66 20.24 8.05
N THR A 371 0.43 20.19 6.74
CA THR A 371 -0.03 21.34 5.96
C THR A 371 -1.38 21.85 6.45
N LEU A 372 -2.30 20.95 6.80
CA LEU A 372 -3.65 21.29 7.24
C LEU A 372 -3.69 21.75 8.71
N TYR A 373 -2.99 21.04 9.59
CA TYR A 373 -3.18 21.16 11.03
C TYR A 373 -2.03 21.84 11.76
N GLY A 374 -0.79 21.77 11.26
CA GLY A 374 0.40 22.22 11.98
C GLY A 374 1.17 23.39 11.35
N HIS A 375 1.14 23.53 10.02
CA HIS A 375 1.91 24.54 9.31
C HIS A 375 1.27 25.93 9.47
N ARG A 376 2.03 26.86 10.05
CA ARG A 376 1.55 28.21 10.40
C ARG A 376 2.10 29.27 9.45
N VAL A 377 1.21 30.09 8.90
CA VAL A 377 1.58 31.32 8.17
C VAL A 377 0.89 32.48 8.87
N LYS A 378 1.66 33.52 9.20
CA LYS A 378 1.20 34.65 10.04
C LYS A 378 0.63 34.20 11.40
N GLY A 379 1.13 33.07 11.92
CA GLY A 379 0.75 32.53 13.22
C GLY A 379 -0.44 31.57 13.22
N GLU A 380 -1.08 31.32 12.07
CA GLU A 380 -2.32 30.55 11.97
C GLU A 380 -2.19 29.34 11.05
N THR A 381 -2.83 28.24 11.43
CA THR A 381 -2.96 27.01 10.63
C THR A 381 -4.13 27.11 9.65
N VAL A 382 -4.21 26.20 8.67
CA VAL A 382 -5.36 26.14 7.75
C VAL A 382 -6.64 25.82 8.52
N LEU A 383 -6.56 24.89 9.48
CA LEU A 383 -7.66 24.55 10.38
C LEU A 383 -8.20 25.77 11.16
N GLU A 384 -7.32 26.51 11.84
CA GLU A 384 -7.70 27.71 12.62
C GLU A 384 -8.28 28.81 11.73
N ARG A 385 -7.77 28.94 10.50
CA ARG A 385 -8.26 29.93 9.53
C ARG A 385 -9.62 29.54 8.96
N PHE A 386 -9.82 28.28 8.62
CA PHE A 386 -11.07 27.76 8.12
C PHE A 386 -12.18 27.95 9.16
N GLU A 387 -11.91 27.63 10.42
CA GLU A 387 -12.86 27.82 11.53
C GLU A 387 -13.44 29.24 11.61
N ARG A 388 -12.63 30.26 11.31
CA ARG A 388 -13.05 31.67 11.35
C ARG A 388 -13.73 32.14 10.07
N SER A 389 -13.78 31.29 9.04
CA SER A 389 -14.40 31.64 7.77
C SER A 389 -15.93 31.65 7.87
N PRO A 390 -16.62 32.46 7.04
CA PRO A 390 -18.07 32.37 6.91
C PRO A 390 -18.56 30.96 6.51
N GLU A 391 -17.75 30.23 5.75
CA GLU A 391 -18.03 28.86 5.32
C GLU A 391 -18.13 27.91 6.52
N ALA A 392 -17.20 27.99 7.48
CA ALA A 392 -17.27 27.18 8.71
C ALA A 392 -18.46 27.57 9.61
N GLN A 393 -18.86 28.84 9.61
CA GLN A 393 -20.04 29.30 10.34
C GLN A 393 -21.34 28.76 9.75
N ALA A 394 -21.39 28.53 8.44
CA ALA A 394 -22.53 27.96 7.74
C ALA A 394 -22.61 26.42 7.80
N LEU A 395 -21.63 25.73 8.37
CA LEU A 395 -21.63 24.27 8.47
C LEU A 395 -22.78 23.73 9.33
N GLU A 396 -23.29 22.57 8.92
CA GLU A 396 -24.22 21.78 9.73
C GLU A 396 -23.60 21.38 11.07
N PRO A 397 -24.42 21.16 12.13
CA PRO A 397 -23.94 20.83 13.47
C PRO A 397 -22.96 19.64 13.52
N GLU A 398 -23.20 18.60 12.73
CA GLU A 398 -22.37 17.40 12.66
C GLU A 398 -20.98 17.70 12.09
N LEU A 399 -20.89 18.47 11.01
CA LEU A 399 -19.62 18.91 10.41
C LEU A 399 -18.84 19.83 11.37
N ARG A 400 -19.55 20.69 12.09
CA ARG A 400 -18.94 21.55 13.12
C ARG A 400 -18.37 20.71 14.27
N GLN A 401 -19.00 19.60 14.63
CA GLN A 401 -18.49 18.69 15.64
C GLN A 401 -17.19 18.03 15.20
N GLU A 402 -17.08 17.60 13.94
CA GLU A 402 -15.83 17.04 13.41
C GLU A 402 -14.70 18.07 13.34
N LEU A 403 -15.02 19.31 12.98
CA LEU A 403 -14.06 20.42 13.04
C LEU A 403 -13.52 20.62 14.47
N GLU A 404 -14.39 20.54 15.49
CA GLU A 404 -13.98 20.60 16.90
C GLU A 404 -13.14 19.38 17.33
N THR A 405 -13.46 18.18 16.84
CA THR A 405 -12.66 16.96 17.08
C THR A 405 -11.22 17.14 16.59
N LEU A 406 -11.05 17.67 15.37
CA LEU A 406 -9.73 17.96 14.78
C LEU A 406 -8.96 19.00 15.59
N LYS A 407 -9.62 20.09 16.01
CA LYS A 407 -9.00 21.14 16.84
C LYS A 407 -8.53 20.64 18.21
N ARG A 408 -9.26 19.68 18.78
CA ARG A 408 -8.89 19.04 20.05
C ARG A 408 -7.76 18.03 19.87
N GLY A 409 -7.49 17.60 18.65
CA GLY A 409 -6.37 16.75 18.32
C GLY A 409 -5.00 17.40 18.52
N TRP A 410 -3.95 16.60 18.33
CA TRP A 410 -2.56 17.05 18.44
C TRP A 410 -1.61 16.12 17.68
N PHE A 411 -0.42 16.63 17.38
CA PHE A 411 0.72 15.85 16.89
C PHE A 411 1.54 15.25 18.04
N SER A 412 1.98 13.99 17.92
CA SER A 412 2.99 13.40 18.82
C SER A 412 3.73 12.19 18.22
N VAL A 413 4.63 11.60 19.01
CA VAL A 413 5.28 10.31 18.79
C VAL A 413 4.83 9.31 19.84
N PHE A 414 4.27 8.19 19.39
CA PHE A 414 3.64 7.18 20.24
C PHE A 414 4.40 5.87 20.14
N ARG A 415 4.89 5.34 21.26
CA ARG A 415 5.41 3.97 21.32
C ARG A 415 4.25 2.99 21.54
N ILE A 416 4.20 1.92 20.77
CA ILE A 416 3.19 0.87 20.95
C ILE A 416 3.57 0.02 22.16
N ASP A 417 2.77 0.12 23.23
CA ASP A 417 2.95 -0.65 24.46
C ASP A 417 2.05 -1.90 24.46
N ARG A 418 0.89 -1.86 23.78
CA ARG A 418 -0.03 -3.00 23.65
C ARG A 418 -0.92 -2.90 22.42
N ILE A 419 -1.24 -4.05 21.82
CA ILE A 419 -2.13 -4.17 20.65
C ILE A 419 -3.35 -5.01 21.03
N TYR A 420 -4.53 -4.52 20.65
CA TYR A 420 -5.81 -5.20 20.74
C TYR A 420 -6.33 -5.31 19.32
N LEU A 421 -6.13 -6.49 18.72
CA LEU A 421 -6.40 -6.74 17.32
C LEU A 421 -7.83 -6.30 16.94
N ASP A 422 -7.94 -5.53 15.86
CA ASP A 422 -9.18 -4.94 15.33
C ASP A 422 -9.98 -4.04 16.30
N GLU A 423 -9.40 -3.68 17.44
CA GLU A 423 -10.05 -2.86 18.49
C GLU A 423 -9.29 -1.56 18.81
N GLY A 424 -7.98 -1.63 19.03
CA GLY A 424 -7.18 -0.46 19.43
C GLY A 424 -5.80 -0.77 19.98
N LEU A 425 -5.16 0.29 20.49
CA LEU A 425 -3.77 0.30 20.94
C LEU A 425 -3.67 0.96 22.31
N ASP A 426 -2.86 0.37 23.22
CA ASP A 426 -2.31 1.15 24.33
C ASP A 426 -0.95 1.67 23.88
N VAL A 427 -0.78 2.98 23.97
CA VAL A 427 0.44 3.64 23.52
C VAL A 427 1.02 4.52 24.62
N PHE A 428 2.33 4.73 24.57
CA PHE A 428 3.01 5.73 25.38
C PHE A 428 3.36 6.95 24.50
N ASP A 429 2.72 8.08 24.76
CA ASP A 429 3.02 9.38 24.14
C ASP A 429 4.37 9.86 24.68
N LEU A 430 5.43 9.76 23.86
CA LEU A 430 6.80 10.11 24.24
C LEU A 430 6.98 11.61 24.48
N MET A 431 6.18 12.47 23.83
CA MET A 431 6.30 13.92 23.97
C MET A 431 5.52 14.44 25.19
N ARG A 432 4.47 13.74 25.62
CA ARG A 432 3.71 14.06 26.86
C ARG A 432 4.06 13.22 28.08
N SER A 433 4.79 12.12 27.89
CA SER A 433 5.06 11.13 28.94
C SER A 433 3.77 10.57 29.57
N LEU A 434 2.80 10.20 28.73
CA LEU A 434 1.47 9.73 29.15
C LEU A 434 1.08 8.45 28.41
N ARG A 435 0.45 7.52 29.12
CA ARG A 435 -0.20 6.35 28.51
C ARG A 435 -1.59 6.72 27.99
N LEU A 436 -1.89 6.33 26.76
CA LEU A 436 -3.13 6.61 26.06
C LEU A 436 -3.73 5.33 25.51
N ARG A 437 -5.06 5.29 25.45
CA ARG A 437 -5.83 4.29 24.71
C ARG A 437 -6.29 4.93 23.41
N ILE A 438 -5.88 4.36 22.28
CA ILE A 438 -6.30 4.80 20.95
C ILE A 438 -7.20 3.73 20.34
N LYS A 439 -8.35 4.13 19.83
CA LYS A 439 -9.22 3.26 19.04
C LYS A 439 -8.74 3.31 17.59
N GLU A 440 -8.25 2.19 17.11
CA GLU A 440 -7.70 2.02 15.77
C GLU A 440 -7.85 0.55 15.40
N ARG A 441 -8.28 0.24 14.17
CA ARG A 441 -8.54 -1.14 13.74
C ARG A 441 -7.49 -1.59 12.74
N LEU A 442 -7.27 -0.80 11.69
CA LEU A 442 -6.44 -1.18 10.56
C LEU A 442 -4.96 -1.28 10.94
N ALA A 443 -4.46 -0.31 11.70
CA ALA A 443 -3.05 -0.31 12.10
C ALA A 443 -2.70 -1.48 13.05
N THR A 444 -3.67 -2.09 13.73
CA THR A 444 -3.41 -3.19 14.68
C THR A 444 -2.87 -4.46 14.02
N ARG A 445 -3.06 -4.60 12.71
CA ARG A 445 -2.55 -5.73 11.91
C ARG A 445 -1.13 -5.52 11.39
N GLN A 446 -0.67 -4.26 11.37
CA GLN A 446 0.61 -3.88 10.77
C GLN A 446 1.67 -3.47 11.81
N LEU A 447 1.26 -3.19 13.05
CA LEU A 447 2.12 -2.70 14.13
C LEU A 447 2.62 -3.84 15.02
N ALA A 448 3.81 -3.65 15.59
CA ALA A 448 4.33 -4.50 16.66
C ALA A 448 4.63 -3.71 17.93
N LEU A 449 4.86 -4.42 19.04
CA LEU A 449 5.25 -3.81 20.29
C LEU A 449 6.62 -3.12 20.14
N GLY A 450 6.73 -1.92 20.73
CA GLY A 450 7.94 -1.12 20.64
C GLY A 450 8.10 -0.31 19.34
N ASP A 451 7.26 -0.56 18.33
CA ASP A 451 7.18 0.33 17.16
C ASP A 451 6.79 1.75 17.61
N LEU A 452 7.23 2.74 16.84
CA LEU A 452 6.79 4.13 17.00
C LEU A 452 5.81 4.50 15.89
N VAL A 453 4.78 5.23 16.27
CA VAL A 453 3.86 5.92 15.38
C VAL A 453 4.09 7.41 15.53
N ILE A 454 4.43 8.10 14.44
CA ILE A 454 4.54 9.55 14.39
C ILE A 454 3.32 10.07 13.62
N GLY A 455 2.51 10.94 14.24
CA GLY A 455 1.30 11.43 13.57
C GLY A 455 0.36 12.22 14.47
N TRP A 456 -0.84 12.47 13.95
CA TRP A 456 -1.90 13.18 14.66
C TRP A 456 -2.85 12.22 15.36
N VAL A 457 -3.38 12.68 16.49
CA VAL A 457 -4.51 12.07 17.19
C VAL A 457 -5.68 13.03 17.14
N SER A 458 -6.86 12.52 16.82
CA SER A 458 -8.16 13.19 16.96
C SER A 458 -8.75 12.87 18.32
N LYS A 459 -9.36 13.87 18.98
CA LYS A 459 -10.00 13.71 20.30
C LYS A 459 -11.49 13.99 20.20
N HIS A 460 -12.27 12.92 20.20
CA HIS A 460 -13.73 12.95 20.11
C HIS A 460 -14.37 13.51 21.40
N PRO A 461 -15.58 14.08 21.34
CA PRO A 461 -16.27 14.61 22.53
C PRO A 461 -16.46 13.60 23.66
N ALA A 462 -16.63 12.32 23.34
CA ALA A 462 -16.75 11.22 24.30
C ALA A 462 -15.42 10.85 25.00
N GLY A 463 -14.32 11.50 24.66
CA GLY A 463 -12.98 11.21 25.19
C GLY A 463 -12.22 10.12 24.43
N THR A 464 -12.87 9.48 23.46
CA THR A 464 -12.24 8.51 22.55
C THR A 464 -11.15 9.20 21.73
N LEU A 465 -10.00 8.54 21.61
CA LEU A 465 -8.89 8.97 20.77
C LEU A 465 -8.81 8.08 19.53
N THR A 466 -8.61 8.68 18.36
CA THR A 466 -8.36 7.96 17.11
C THR A 466 -7.12 8.56 16.45
N LEU A 467 -6.44 7.79 15.60
CA LEU A 467 -5.39 8.34 14.77
C LEU A 467 -6.01 9.19 13.65
N GLU A 468 -5.30 10.23 13.24
CA GLU A 468 -5.80 11.22 12.29
C GLU A 468 -4.74 11.54 11.24
N GLY A 469 -5.19 11.63 9.98
CA GLY A 469 -4.28 11.78 8.85
C GLY A 469 -3.39 10.56 8.67
N GLY A 470 -2.36 10.70 7.85
CA GLY A 470 -1.39 9.61 7.72
C GLY A 470 -0.35 9.60 8.80
N LEU A 471 0.19 8.40 8.96
CA LEU A 471 1.05 8.02 10.05
C LEU A 471 2.38 7.57 9.47
N VAL A 472 3.45 8.01 10.10
CA VAL A 472 4.77 7.44 9.84
C VAL A 472 5.01 6.34 10.86
N LEU A 473 5.27 5.13 10.36
CA LEU A 473 5.54 3.96 11.17
C LEU A 473 7.04 3.72 11.22
N VAL A 474 7.59 3.57 12.42
CA VAL A 474 9.00 3.31 12.65
C VAL A 474 9.12 2.03 13.43
N ARG A 475 9.75 1.02 12.81
CA ARG A 475 9.95 -0.29 13.44
C ARG A 475 10.79 -0.16 14.70
N SER A 476 10.52 -1.02 15.68
CA SER A 476 11.20 -1.06 16.97
C SER A 476 12.73 -1.09 16.85
N LEU A 477 13.27 -1.80 15.85
CA LEU A 477 14.69 -1.86 15.52
C LEU A 477 15.30 -0.47 15.21
N TYR A 478 14.47 0.43 14.68
CA TYR A 478 14.85 1.77 14.24
C TYR A 478 14.29 2.87 15.14
N ALA A 479 13.60 2.51 16.24
CA ALA A 479 12.90 3.44 17.10
C ALA A 479 13.84 4.33 17.92
N ALA A 480 15.04 3.85 18.27
CA ALA A 480 15.90 4.50 19.27
C ALA A 480 16.34 5.94 18.91
N PRO A 481 16.79 6.26 17.69
CA PRO A 481 17.13 7.63 17.31
C PRO A 481 15.94 8.60 17.43
N ILE A 482 14.76 8.15 16.99
CA ILE A 482 13.53 8.94 16.99
C ILE A 482 12.98 9.10 18.41
N ALA A 483 13.03 8.05 19.23
CA ALA A 483 12.66 8.13 20.64
C ALA A 483 13.54 9.13 21.41
N LYS A 484 14.87 9.13 21.17
CA LYS A 484 15.79 10.12 21.76
C LYS A 484 15.48 11.54 21.29
N LEU A 485 15.09 11.71 20.03
CA LEU A 485 14.61 13.00 19.54
C LEU A 485 13.34 13.43 20.28
N ALA A 486 12.37 12.52 20.43
CA ALA A 486 11.13 12.77 21.16
C ALA A 486 11.38 13.19 22.61
N GLU A 487 12.28 12.52 23.33
CA GLU A 487 12.66 12.91 24.69
C GLU A 487 13.33 14.29 24.75
N ARG A 488 14.21 14.60 23.80
CA ARG A 488 14.86 15.93 23.72
C ARG A 488 13.84 17.03 23.44
N VAL A 489 12.88 16.76 22.56
CA VAL A 489 11.78 17.67 22.24
C VAL A 489 10.88 17.84 23.47
N ALA A 490 10.47 16.76 24.12
CA ALA A 490 9.62 16.77 25.31
C ALA A 490 10.16 17.69 26.41
N ARG A 491 11.47 17.66 26.68
CA ARG A 491 12.14 18.53 27.66
C ARG A 491 12.07 20.03 27.34
N ARG A 492 11.79 20.39 26.08
CA ARG A 492 11.71 21.78 25.60
C ARG A 492 10.27 22.23 25.35
N LEU A 493 9.30 21.33 25.44
CA LEU A 493 7.89 21.68 25.30
C LEU A 493 7.39 22.40 26.56
N PRO A 494 6.43 23.32 26.42
CA PRO A 494 5.72 23.90 27.57
C PRO A 494 5.11 22.81 28.47
N PRO A 495 4.74 23.10 29.72
CA PRO A 495 4.00 22.17 30.55
C PRO A 495 2.68 21.75 29.87
N ALA A 496 2.33 20.47 29.92
CA ALA A 496 1.11 19.94 29.28
C ALA A 496 -0.19 20.54 29.83
N ALA A 497 -0.15 21.22 30.99
CA ALA A 497 -1.26 21.98 31.55
C ALA A 497 -1.66 23.19 30.68
N ASP A 498 -0.72 23.77 29.93
CA ASP A 498 -1.01 24.76 28.88
C ASP A 498 -1.15 24.03 27.54
N GLU A 499 -2.31 23.40 27.35
CA GLU A 499 -2.59 22.55 26.18
C GLU A 499 -2.38 23.32 24.86
N ARG A 500 -2.71 24.61 24.82
CA ARG A 500 -2.60 25.43 23.61
C ARG A 500 -1.15 25.77 23.28
N ALA A 501 -0.35 26.19 24.26
CA ALA A 501 1.07 26.46 24.05
C ALA A 501 1.84 25.18 23.71
N TRP A 502 1.49 24.07 24.38
CA TRP A 502 2.06 22.76 24.10
C TRP A 502 1.79 22.32 22.66
N LYS A 503 0.53 22.34 22.22
CA LYS A 503 0.12 21.92 20.85
C LYS A 503 0.87 22.68 19.79
N ARG A 504 0.87 24.02 19.90
CA ARG A 504 1.59 24.89 18.98
C ARG A 504 3.07 24.52 18.89
N LYS A 505 3.73 24.25 20.03
CA LYS A 505 5.15 23.92 20.05
C LYS A 505 5.43 22.51 19.54
N ALA A 506 4.52 21.56 19.77
CA ALA A 506 4.62 20.21 19.21
C ALA A 506 4.47 20.23 17.67
N GLU A 507 3.51 20.98 17.13
CA GLU A 507 3.31 21.15 15.68
C GLU A 507 4.57 21.70 14.98
N GLU A 508 5.29 22.64 15.60
CA GLU A 508 6.55 23.18 15.06
C GLU A 508 7.68 22.13 14.97
N THR A 509 7.53 20.97 15.62
CA THR A 509 8.56 19.91 15.63
C THR A 509 8.39 18.88 14.52
N VAL A 510 7.27 18.92 13.79
CA VAL A 510 6.95 17.93 12.74
C VAL A 510 8.07 17.81 11.70
N PRO A 511 8.63 18.89 11.12
CA PRO A 511 9.73 18.76 10.16
C PRO A 511 10.93 18.01 10.73
N ALA A 512 11.28 18.21 12.01
CA ALA A 512 12.40 17.52 12.64
C ALA A 512 12.17 16.01 12.75
N PHE A 513 10.94 15.57 13.04
CA PHE A 513 10.61 14.14 13.06
C PHE A 513 10.55 13.53 11.66
N LEU A 514 10.05 14.28 10.67
CA LEU A 514 10.08 13.86 9.27
C LEU A 514 11.53 13.66 8.80
N PHE A 515 12.44 14.58 9.09
CA PHE A 515 13.86 14.40 8.73
C PHE A 515 14.53 13.24 9.48
N ALA A 516 14.24 13.08 10.77
CA ALA A 516 14.75 11.94 11.53
C ALA A 516 14.24 10.60 10.97
N TYR A 517 12.99 10.57 10.51
CA TYR A 517 12.43 9.42 9.82
C TYR A 517 13.16 9.14 8.49
N LEU A 518 13.35 10.17 7.66
CA LEU A 518 14.04 10.02 6.37
C LEU A 518 15.49 9.57 6.53
N GLU A 519 16.19 10.07 7.55
CA GLU A 519 17.55 9.67 7.85
C GLU A 519 17.63 8.17 8.18
N VAL A 520 16.69 7.68 8.99
CA VAL A 520 16.54 6.26 9.33
C VAL A 520 16.16 5.43 8.09
N TYR A 521 15.27 5.93 7.24
CA TYR A 521 14.82 5.23 6.04
C TYR A 521 15.94 5.09 5.00
N LYS A 522 16.71 6.15 4.74
CA LYS A 522 17.82 6.12 3.77
C LYS A 522 19.07 5.43 4.30
N ASN A 523 19.28 5.46 5.61
CA ASN A 523 20.41 4.81 6.27
C ASN A 523 19.88 3.90 7.38
N PRO A 524 19.19 2.78 7.02
CA PRO A 524 18.75 1.85 8.03
C PRO A 524 19.98 1.37 8.80
N PRO A 525 20.00 1.45 10.15
CA PRO A 525 21.10 0.88 10.91
C PRO A 525 21.21 -0.59 10.53
N VAL A 526 22.44 -1.07 10.34
CA VAL A 526 22.73 -2.43 9.87
C VAL A 526 21.96 -3.42 10.74
N ALA A 527 20.88 -3.98 10.21
CA ALA A 527 20.18 -5.08 10.83
C ALA A 527 21.11 -6.29 10.76
N PHE A 528 21.30 -6.98 11.90
CA PHE A 528 21.76 -8.36 11.82
C PHE A 528 20.75 -9.10 10.98
N VAL A 529 21.20 -9.93 10.06
CA VAL A 529 20.31 -10.77 9.26
C VAL A 529 20.50 -12.22 9.66
N ASN A 530 19.45 -13.02 9.64
CA ASN A 530 19.55 -14.47 9.84
C ASN A 530 20.23 -15.14 8.62
N SER A 531 20.38 -16.47 8.65
CA SER A 531 20.98 -17.26 7.56
C SER A 531 20.27 -17.05 6.20
N SER A 532 18.99 -16.70 6.24
CA SER A 532 18.15 -16.41 5.07
C SER A 532 18.24 -14.95 4.59
N GLY A 533 19.08 -14.11 5.21
CA GLY A 533 19.25 -12.71 4.82
C GLY A 533 18.15 -11.76 5.34
N GLU A 534 17.25 -12.23 6.19
CA GLU A 534 16.13 -11.46 6.77
C GLU A 534 16.58 -10.75 8.05
N PRO A 535 16.06 -9.55 8.38
CA PRO A 535 16.35 -8.89 9.65
C PRO A 535 16.10 -9.79 10.86
N LEU A 536 17.12 -9.93 11.70
CA LEU A 536 17.13 -10.77 12.88
C LEU A 536 16.26 -10.14 13.97
N GLU A 537 15.05 -10.66 14.11
CA GLU A 537 14.05 -10.26 15.11
C GLU A 537 13.62 -11.49 15.90
N PHE A 538 14.04 -11.57 17.17
CA PHE A 538 13.65 -12.69 18.03
C PHE A 538 12.22 -12.53 18.51
N VAL A 539 11.30 -13.28 17.89
CA VAL A 539 9.88 -13.24 18.22
C VAL A 539 9.50 -14.48 19.01
N LYS A 540 8.79 -14.26 20.13
CA LYS A 540 8.23 -15.32 20.98
C LYS A 540 6.71 -15.21 20.95
N VAL A 541 6.02 -16.32 20.65
CA VAL A 541 4.55 -16.37 20.57
C VAL A 541 4.00 -17.50 21.44
N HIS A 542 2.86 -17.24 22.08
CA HIS A 542 2.19 -18.18 22.98
C HIS A 542 0.83 -18.61 22.41
N TYR A 543 0.63 -19.92 22.27
CA TYR A 543 -0.62 -20.54 21.86
C TYR A 543 -1.26 -21.28 23.03
N ARG A 544 -2.57 -21.10 23.19
CA ARG A 544 -3.43 -21.90 24.04
C ARG A 544 -3.75 -23.17 23.30
N VAL A 545 -3.42 -24.29 23.90
CA VAL A 545 -3.70 -25.62 23.35
C VAL A 545 -5.11 -26.03 23.75
N ARG A 546 -6.00 -26.21 22.77
CA ARG A 546 -7.39 -26.68 22.95
C ARG A 546 -7.48 -28.20 22.84
N ASP A 547 -6.67 -28.81 21.99
CA ASP A 547 -6.56 -30.26 21.83
C ASP A 547 -5.09 -30.71 21.91
N ARG A 548 -4.67 -31.12 23.12
CA ARG A 548 -3.27 -31.48 23.38
C ARG A 548 -2.85 -32.76 22.68
N ALA A 549 -3.75 -33.73 22.49
CA ALA A 549 -3.41 -35.01 21.89
C ALA A 549 -3.07 -34.82 20.41
N ARG A 550 -3.90 -34.05 19.70
CA ARG A 550 -3.66 -33.68 18.30
C ARG A 550 -2.39 -32.85 18.12
N VAL A 551 -2.12 -31.90 19.03
CA VAL A 551 -0.89 -31.09 18.97
C VAL A 551 0.35 -31.95 19.17
N LEU A 552 0.36 -32.86 20.14
CA LEU A 552 1.50 -33.75 20.38
C LEU A 552 1.79 -34.64 19.17
N GLU A 553 0.74 -35.25 18.58
CA GLU A 553 0.87 -36.14 17.42
C GLU A 553 1.42 -35.40 16.20
N VAL A 554 0.88 -34.22 15.91
CA VAL A 554 1.29 -33.41 14.77
C VAL A 554 2.71 -32.86 14.96
N LEU A 555 3.06 -32.40 16.17
CA LEU A 555 4.41 -31.90 16.42
C LEU A 555 5.46 -32.99 16.26
N GLY A 556 5.22 -34.20 16.79
CA GLY A 556 6.14 -35.33 16.64
C GLY A 556 6.21 -35.93 15.23
N ARG A 557 5.29 -35.56 14.33
CA ARG A 557 5.32 -36.01 12.93
C ARG A 557 5.99 -35.01 12.00
N GLU A 558 5.79 -33.71 12.25
CA GLU A 558 6.09 -32.63 11.29
C GLU A 558 7.32 -31.81 11.65
N PHE A 559 7.89 -32.03 12.85
CA PHE A 559 9.03 -31.32 13.41
C PHE A 559 9.98 -32.30 14.09
N ASP A 560 11.25 -31.93 14.16
CA ASP A 560 12.29 -32.78 14.76
C ASP A 560 12.23 -32.66 16.29
N GLU A 561 12.02 -33.78 16.98
CA GLU A 561 11.96 -33.79 18.45
C GLU A 561 13.37 -33.79 19.05
N LEU A 562 13.69 -32.76 19.83
CA LEU A 562 14.97 -32.66 20.54
C LEU A 562 14.94 -33.42 21.87
N ALA A 563 14.03 -33.00 22.76
CA ALA A 563 13.84 -33.54 24.11
C ALA A 563 12.58 -32.98 24.79
N ASP A 564 11.91 -33.77 25.64
CA ASP A 564 10.87 -33.36 26.59
C ASP A 564 9.79 -32.39 26.03
N GLY A 565 9.26 -32.68 24.83
CA GLY A 565 8.22 -31.88 24.20
C GLY A 565 8.72 -30.57 23.58
N GLN A 566 10.03 -30.47 23.33
CA GLN A 566 10.65 -29.47 22.46
C GLN A 566 10.85 -30.03 21.06
N TYR A 567 10.51 -29.21 20.07
CA TYR A 567 10.58 -29.55 18.67
C TYR A 567 11.29 -28.43 17.90
N GLU A 568 11.99 -28.79 16.83
CA GLU A 568 12.60 -27.84 15.91
C GLU A 568 11.99 -27.94 14.53
N TRP A 569 11.86 -26.77 13.92
CA TRP A 569 11.62 -26.67 12.51
C TRP A 569 12.92 -26.30 11.82
N VAL A 570 13.45 -27.23 11.03
CA VAL A 570 14.64 -27.03 10.22
C VAL A 570 14.22 -26.88 8.74
N GLY A 571 14.85 -25.94 8.03
CA GLY A 571 14.64 -25.67 6.61
C GLY A 571 15.40 -26.64 5.70
N GLU A 572 15.25 -26.48 4.38
CA GLU A 572 15.86 -27.37 3.38
C GLU A 572 17.41 -27.35 3.37
N GLU A 573 18.01 -26.27 3.87
CA GLU A 573 19.47 -26.09 3.97
C GLU A 573 20.05 -26.37 5.37
N ASP A 574 19.32 -27.12 6.21
CA ASP A 574 19.66 -27.41 7.62
C ASP A 574 19.64 -26.17 8.54
N ASP A 575 18.93 -25.12 8.09
CA ASP A 575 18.76 -23.86 8.83
C ASP A 575 17.65 -23.98 9.89
N LEU A 576 17.95 -23.63 11.15
CA LEU A 576 16.93 -23.57 12.21
C LEU A 576 15.94 -22.43 11.93
N MET A 577 14.70 -22.78 11.59
CA MET A 577 13.61 -21.85 11.28
C MET A 577 12.81 -21.47 12.52
N ALA A 578 12.53 -22.43 13.41
CA ALA A 578 11.79 -22.20 14.64
C ALA A 578 12.07 -23.25 15.72
N THR A 579 11.89 -22.86 16.98
CA THR A 579 11.82 -23.78 18.12
C THR A 579 10.43 -23.74 18.74
N LEU A 580 9.85 -24.91 18.96
CA LEU A 580 8.52 -25.09 19.54
C LEU A 580 8.63 -25.85 20.86
N GLU A 581 7.88 -25.44 21.87
CA GLU A 581 7.90 -26.06 23.20
C GLU A 581 6.48 -26.29 23.71
N LEU A 582 6.09 -27.55 23.87
CA LEU A 582 4.77 -27.95 24.33
C LEU A 582 4.72 -28.10 25.87
N GLY A 583 4.70 -26.96 26.56
CA GLY A 583 4.56 -26.90 28.02
C GLY A 583 3.18 -27.34 28.53
N LYS A 584 2.99 -27.39 29.86
CA LYS A 584 1.72 -27.79 30.50
C LYS A 584 0.56 -26.81 30.26
N THR A 585 0.89 -25.55 29.95
CA THR A 585 -0.07 -24.43 29.86
C THR A 585 -0.37 -23.98 28.43
N GLY A 586 0.32 -24.53 27.43
CA GLY A 586 0.20 -24.12 26.03
C GLY A 586 1.42 -24.49 25.21
N LEU A 587 1.43 -24.07 23.95
CA LEU A 587 2.54 -24.21 23.01
C LEU A 587 3.27 -22.87 22.92
N VAL A 588 4.58 -22.87 23.06
CA VAL A 588 5.44 -21.68 22.94
C VAL A 588 6.29 -21.82 21.70
N VAL A 589 6.33 -20.77 20.90
CA VAL A 589 7.11 -20.69 19.66
C VAL A 589 8.17 -19.61 19.81
N ARG A 590 9.37 -19.89 19.28
CA ARG A 590 10.47 -18.94 19.19
C ARG A 590 11.03 -18.96 17.76
N VAL A 591 11.16 -17.79 17.14
CA VAL A 591 11.78 -17.59 15.83
C VAL A 591 12.72 -16.38 15.87
N ASN A 592 13.57 -16.22 14.85
CA ASN A 592 14.55 -15.14 14.75
C ASN A 592 14.33 -14.19 13.56
N SER A 593 13.17 -14.21 12.92
CA SER A 593 12.67 -13.19 11.98
C SER A 593 11.14 -13.21 11.95
N ARG A 594 10.51 -12.16 11.39
CA ARG A 594 9.04 -12.13 11.24
C ARG A 594 8.58 -13.02 10.11
N GLU A 595 9.34 -13.06 9.04
CA GLU A 595 9.13 -13.91 7.88
C GLU A 595 9.10 -15.39 8.32
N ARG A 596 9.97 -15.80 9.24
CA ARG A 596 9.93 -17.12 9.87
C ARG A 596 8.75 -17.30 10.82
N LEU A 597 8.29 -16.25 11.52
CA LEU A 597 7.09 -16.33 12.33
C LEU A 597 5.86 -16.54 11.46
N GLU A 598 5.70 -15.76 10.41
CA GLU A 598 4.59 -15.81 9.46
C GLU A 598 4.56 -17.19 8.78
N ALA A 599 5.71 -17.67 8.31
CA ALA A 599 5.82 -19.00 7.72
C ALA A 599 5.48 -20.12 8.72
N LEU A 600 5.88 -19.98 10.00
CA LEU A 600 5.51 -20.95 11.03
C LEU A 600 4.04 -20.81 11.43
N GLU A 601 3.47 -19.61 11.50
CA GLU A 601 2.07 -19.35 11.80
C GLU A 601 1.16 -19.98 10.74
N GLU A 602 1.50 -19.81 9.46
CA GLU A 602 0.82 -20.46 8.36
C GLU A 602 0.93 -21.99 8.46
N ARG A 603 2.13 -22.50 8.76
CA ARG A 603 2.37 -23.95 8.93
C ARG A 603 1.58 -24.51 10.11
N LEU A 604 1.59 -23.86 11.27
CA LEU A 604 0.82 -24.28 12.45
C LEU A 604 -0.69 -24.16 12.21
N ALA A 605 -1.15 -23.14 11.48
CA ALA A 605 -2.56 -23.01 11.10
C ALA A 605 -3.01 -24.17 10.20
N LYS A 606 -2.22 -24.52 9.18
CA LYS A 606 -2.48 -25.68 8.30
C LYS A 606 -2.49 -27.01 9.07
N LEU A 607 -1.52 -27.20 9.97
CA LEU A 607 -1.31 -28.46 10.66
C LEU A 607 -2.25 -28.66 11.86
N LEU A 608 -2.47 -27.63 12.66
CA LEU A 608 -3.18 -27.70 13.94
C LEU A 608 -4.56 -27.04 13.90
N GLY A 609 -4.78 -26.04 13.04
CA GLY A 609 -6.07 -25.35 12.91
C GLY A 609 -6.61 -24.88 14.27
N ASP A 610 -7.83 -25.32 14.59
CA ASP A 610 -8.53 -25.00 15.84
C ASP A 610 -8.00 -25.70 17.10
N ALA A 611 -7.04 -26.64 16.96
CA ALA A 611 -6.41 -27.33 18.08
C ALA A 611 -5.53 -26.40 18.92
N VAL A 612 -5.10 -25.28 18.35
CA VAL A 612 -4.39 -24.19 19.03
C VAL A 612 -5.07 -22.87 18.77
N GLU A 613 -5.12 -22.01 19.78
CA GLU A 613 -5.63 -20.66 19.68
C GLU A 613 -4.51 -19.73 20.13
N ARG A 614 -4.13 -18.74 19.32
CA ARG A 614 -3.14 -17.76 19.74
C ARG A 614 -3.64 -17.02 21.00
N THR A 615 -2.88 -17.11 22.09
CA THR A 615 -3.28 -16.48 23.35
C THR A 615 -2.73 -15.08 23.46
N LEU A 616 -3.61 -14.09 23.61
CA LEU A 616 -3.28 -12.70 23.98
C LEU A 616 -2.75 -12.52 25.43
N ALA A 617 -2.57 -13.62 26.18
CA ALA A 617 -2.30 -13.58 27.63
C ALA A 617 -0.94 -14.22 27.97
N ALA A 618 0.14 -13.48 27.76
CA ALA A 618 1.27 -13.31 28.68
C ALA A 618 2.45 -12.63 27.95
N HIS A 619 2.36 -11.31 27.75
CA HIS A 619 3.57 -10.51 27.90
C HIS A 619 3.44 -9.82 29.24
N GLU A 620 4.07 -10.43 30.25
CA GLU A 620 4.28 -9.80 31.55
C GLU A 620 5.05 -8.49 31.30
N ASP A 621 4.41 -7.39 31.66
CA ASP A 621 5.06 -6.11 31.90
C ASP A 621 6.13 -6.35 32.99
N GLY A 622 7.40 -6.41 32.57
CA GLY A 622 8.57 -6.55 33.44
C GLY A 622 8.69 -5.42 34.47
N GLN A 623 7.92 -4.34 34.36
CA GLN A 623 7.88 -3.25 35.34
C GLN A 623 6.63 -3.27 36.24
N GLN A 624 5.50 -3.87 35.84
CA GLN A 624 4.33 -4.07 36.72
C GLN A 624 4.44 -5.34 37.60
N ALA A 625 5.16 -6.38 37.20
CA ALA A 625 5.40 -7.56 38.05
C ALA A 625 6.35 -7.28 39.24
N VAL A 626 7.21 -6.24 39.12
CA VAL A 626 8.20 -5.86 40.16
C VAL A 626 7.56 -5.12 41.34
N ARG A 627 6.41 -4.46 41.15
CA ARG A 627 5.76 -3.70 42.23
C ARG A 627 4.85 -4.56 43.11
N THR A 628 4.29 -5.66 42.60
CA THR A 628 3.31 -6.50 43.33
C THR A 628 3.93 -7.75 43.97
N ARG A 629 5.14 -8.18 43.56
CA ARG A 629 5.83 -9.39 44.08
C ARG A 629 6.75 -9.15 45.29
N ARG A 630 6.83 -7.93 45.84
CA ARG A 630 7.78 -7.62 46.92
C ARG A 630 7.42 -8.14 48.32
N LYS A 631 6.36 -8.94 48.50
CA LYS A 631 5.90 -9.31 49.85
C LYS A 631 5.72 -10.79 50.23
N LYS A 632 5.84 -11.79 49.36
CA LYS A 632 5.75 -13.20 49.84
C LYS A 632 6.69 -14.17 49.11
N SER A 633 7.69 -14.59 49.90
CA SER A 633 8.46 -15.84 49.90
C SER A 633 9.19 -16.30 48.62
N ARG A 634 10.52 -16.21 48.72
CA ARG A 634 11.54 -17.10 48.14
C ARG A 634 11.05 -18.54 47.96
N SER A 635 10.87 -18.96 46.72
CA SER A 635 11.27 -20.28 46.22
C SER A 635 11.75 -20.09 44.78
N LYS A 636 12.96 -20.55 44.49
CA LYS A 636 13.62 -20.55 43.17
C LYS A 636 12.61 -20.91 42.07
N ARG A 637 12.44 -20.02 41.09
CA ARG A 637 11.89 -20.35 39.77
C ARG A 637 12.88 -19.79 38.75
N GLU A 638 13.43 -20.72 37.98
CA GLU A 638 14.34 -20.46 36.87
C GLU A 638 13.71 -19.46 35.91
N VAL A 639 14.53 -18.50 35.51
CA VAL A 639 14.35 -17.70 34.30
C VAL A 639 14.65 -18.67 33.16
N ASP A 640 13.79 -18.76 32.15
CA ASP A 640 14.09 -19.53 30.93
C ASP A 640 15.34 -18.92 30.26
N GLU A 641 16.52 -19.44 30.59
CA GLU A 641 17.79 -19.12 29.96
C GLU A 641 17.86 -19.86 28.62
N ILE A 642 18.33 -19.16 27.56
CA ILE A 642 18.66 -19.77 26.27
C ILE A 642 19.71 -20.86 26.53
N PRO A 643 19.63 -22.05 25.92
CA PRO A 643 20.66 -23.07 26.04
C PRO A 643 22.05 -22.48 25.76
N PRO A 644 23.07 -22.68 26.62
CA PRO A 644 24.38 -22.05 26.47
C PRO A 644 25.04 -22.31 25.11
N GLU A 645 24.80 -23.50 24.54
CA GLU A 645 25.32 -23.92 23.23
C GLU A 645 24.80 -23.02 22.10
N LEU A 646 23.50 -22.66 22.12
CA LEU A 646 22.90 -21.78 21.12
C LEU A 646 23.35 -20.31 21.31
N VAL A 647 23.61 -19.88 22.54
CA VAL A 647 24.18 -18.54 22.79
C VAL A 647 25.59 -18.45 22.21
N GLU A 648 26.42 -19.47 22.40
CA GLU A 648 27.79 -19.51 21.87
C GLU A 648 27.80 -19.52 20.33
N GLU A 649 26.91 -20.29 19.70
CA GLU A 649 26.78 -20.34 18.24
C GLU A 649 26.32 -19.00 17.64
N ILE A 650 25.33 -18.36 18.25
CA ILE A 650 24.87 -17.03 17.82
C ILE A 650 25.98 -15.98 18.05
N GLN A 651 26.71 -16.05 19.16
CA GLN A 651 27.86 -15.17 19.40
C GLN A 651 28.97 -15.40 18.37
N GLN A 652 29.20 -16.63 17.94
CA GLN A 652 30.17 -16.95 16.90
C GLN A 652 29.74 -16.38 15.54
N MET A 653 28.47 -16.58 15.15
CA MET A 653 27.91 -16.04 13.90
C MET A 653 28.00 -14.50 13.86
N VAL A 654 27.59 -13.83 14.94
CA VAL A 654 27.72 -12.36 15.08
C VAL A 654 29.19 -11.95 14.97
N SER A 655 30.10 -12.71 15.56
CA SER A 655 31.52 -12.41 15.51
C SER A 655 32.11 -12.54 14.11
N GLU A 656 31.80 -13.60 13.38
CA GLU A 656 32.26 -13.82 12.01
C GLU A 656 31.75 -12.73 11.05
N ARG A 657 30.48 -12.35 11.20
CA ARG A 657 29.88 -11.28 10.41
C ARG A 657 30.51 -9.92 10.71
N LEU A 658 30.74 -9.57 11.97
CA LEU A 658 31.44 -8.33 12.35
C LEU A 658 32.84 -8.27 11.74
N ARG A 659 33.59 -9.39 11.72
CA ARG A 659 34.90 -9.46 11.04
C ARG A 659 34.77 -9.22 9.54
N ALA A 660 33.78 -9.82 8.89
CA ALA A 660 33.55 -9.59 7.45
C ALA A 660 33.25 -8.10 7.15
N THR A 661 32.51 -7.41 8.02
CA THR A 661 32.20 -5.98 7.87
C THR A 661 33.44 -5.08 8.02
N LEU A 662 34.46 -5.50 8.77
CA LEU A 662 35.73 -4.75 8.85
C LEU A 662 36.42 -4.60 7.49
N ASP A 663 36.16 -5.55 6.59
CA ASP A 663 36.75 -5.68 5.26
C ASP A 663 35.84 -5.19 4.12
N GLN A 664 34.61 -4.77 4.43
CA GLN A 664 33.68 -4.23 3.44
C GLN A 664 33.84 -2.70 3.26
N PRO A 665 33.70 -2.17 2.03
CA PRO A 665 33.72 -0.75 1.77
C PRO A 665 32.46 -0.09 2.36
N ILE A 666 32.63 0.98 3.15
CA ILE A 666 31.51 1.67 3.80
C ILE A 666 31.24 3.02 3.11
N PRO A 667 30.02 3.26 2.57
CA PRO A 667 29.69 4.48 1.83
C PRO A 667 29.95 5.79 2.59
N ARG A 668 29.58 5.85 3.89
CA ARG A 668 29.81 7.03 4.74
C ARG A 668 31.29 7.38 4.93
N PHE A 669 32.18 6.43 4.67
CA PHE A 669 33.63 6.60 4.72
C PHE A 669 34.27 6.62 3.33
N ARG A 670 33.53 7.12 2.32
CA ARG A 670 33.98 7.23 0.92
C ARG A 670 34.42 5.88 0.34
N ASN A 671 33.66 4.82 0.64
CA ASN A 671 33.93 3.43 0.24
C ASN A 671 35.27 2.85 0.75
N ARG A 672 35.82 3.41 1.84
CA ARG A 672 36.96 2.81 2.55
C ARG A 672 36.47 1.77 3.56
N THR A 673 37.29 0.75 3.81
CA THR A 673 37.00 -0.27 4.84
C THR A 673 37.45 0.21 6.23
N LEU A 674 36.92 -0.39 7.29
CA LEU A 674 37.35 -0.03 8.66
C LEU A 674 38.82 -0.34 8.91
N ARG A 675 39.37 -1.42 8.30
CA ARG A 675 40.81 -1.68 8.34
C ARG A 675 41.64 -0.63 7.62
N GLN A 676 41.13 -0.07 6.53
CA GLN A 676 41.82 1.01 5.81
C GLN A 676 41.78 2.33 6.56
N LEU A 677 40.71 2.60 7.32
CA LEU A 677 40.59 3.77 8.19
C LEU A 677 41.49 3.61 9.43
N ALA A 678 41.49 2.44 10.07
CA ALA A 678 42.27 2.17 11.28
C ALA A 678 43.80 2.35 11.11
N ARG A 679 44.32 2.28 9.87
CA ARG A 679 45.74 2.51 9.56
C ARG A 679 46.19 3.96 9.73
N ASN A 680 45.26 4.92 9.70
CA ASN A 680 45.57 6.34 9.80
C ASN A 680 45.01 6.91 11.13
N PRO A 681 45.86 7.47 12.01
CA PRO A 681 45.40 8.07 13.27
C PRO A 681 44.34 9.17 13.10
N GLU A 682 44.34 9.90 11.98
CA GLU A 682 43.33 10.94 11.72
C GLU A 682 41.92 10.38 11.50
N ASP A 683 41.81 9.13 11.03
CA ASP A 683 40.55 8.44 10.76
C ASP A 683 40.06 7.61 11.96
N HIS A 684 40.82 7.55 13.06
CA HIS A 684 40.47 6.79 14.27
C HIS A 684 39.13 7.21 14.89
N PRO A 685 38.77 8.51 15.00
CA PRO A 685 37.48 8.91 15.56
C PRO A 685 36.28 8.27 14.84
N ASP A 686 36.36 8.11 13.52
CA ASP A 686 35.31 7.53 12.70
C ASP A 686 35.17 6.01 12.93
N VAL A 687 36.30 5.31 13.06
CA VAL A 687 36.32 3.88 13.39
C VAL A 687 35.81 3.64 14.82
N ILE A 688 36.22 4.47 15.77
CA ILE A 688 35.77 4.44 17.17
C ILE A 688 34.25 4.68 17.24
N ALA A 689 33.74 5.68 16.53
CA ALA A 689 32.31 5.98 16.49
C ALA A 689 31.51 4.81 15.94
N TRP A 690 31.99 4.17 14.87
CA TRP A 690 31.38 2.98 14.30
C TRP A 690 31.37 1.81 15.29
N LEU A 691 32.50 1.49 15.92
CA LEU A 691 32.59 0.39 16.89
C LEU A 691 31.69 0.60 18.11
N ARG A 692 31.59 1.84 18.62
CA ARG A 692 30.68 2.20 19.73
C ARG A 692 29.21 2.11 19.35
N GLU A 693 28.89 2.40 18.09
CA GLU A 693 27.53 2.26 17.55
C GLU A 693 27.11 0.78 17.47
N GLN A 694 27.99 -0.10 16.99
CA GLN A 694 27.76 -1.55 16.98
C GLN A 694 27.63 -2.12 18.40
N GLU A 695 28.51 -1.73 19.32
CA GLU A 695 28.43 -2.16 20.71
C GLU A 695 27.11 -1.72 21.37
N ARG A 696 26.61 -0.51 21.03
CA ARG A 696 25.33 -0.02 21.53
C ARG A 696 24.14 -0.77 20.96
N ALA A 697 24.18 -1.12 19.67
CA ALA A 697 23.15 -1.92 19.04
C ALA A 697 23.08 -3.31 19.70
N LEU A 698 24.23 -3.98 19.86
CA LEU A 698 24.32 -5.29 20.51
C LEU A 698 23.84 -5.25 21.96
N LYS A 699 24.39 -4.34 22.78
CA LYS A 699 24.02 -4.23 24.21
C LYS A 699 22.58 -3.78 24.44
N SER A 700 21.90 -3.22 23.44
CA SER A 700 20.48 -2.87 23.53
C SER A 700 19.54 -4.09 23.43
N ASN A 701 20.05 -5.21 22.94
CA ASN A 701 19.35 -6.49 22.92
C ASN A 701 19.75 -7.32 24.16
N PRO A 702 18.80 -7.75 25.02
CA PRO A 702 19.09 -8.55 26.21
C PRO A 702 19.90 -9.83 25.95
N GLN A 703 19.80 -10.42 24.77
CA GLN A 703 20.51 -11.66 24.40
C GLN A 703 21.99 -11.43 24.08
N PHE A 704 22.36 -10.20 23.67
CA PHE A 704 23.73 -9.80 23.34
C PHE A 704 24.32 -8.84 24.37
N ALA A 705 23.64 -8.65 25.50
CA ALA A 705 24.10 -7.78 26.58
C ALA A 705 25.51 -8.14 27.09
N THR A 706 25.89 -9.42 26.97
CA THR A 706 27.19 -9.98 27.38
C THR A 706 28.21 -10.10 26.24
N PHE A 707 27.87 -9.73 25.00
CA PHE A 707 28.75 -9.86 23.85
C PHE A 707 30.00 -8.98 23.99
N ASP A 708 31.18 -9.58 23.87
CA ASP A 708 32.45 -8.86 24.02
C ASP A 708 32.95 -8.29 22.68
N MET A 709 32.90 -6.96 22.57
CA MET A 709 33.41 -6.25 21.39
C MET A 709 34.94 -6.08 21.39
N ARG A 710 35.64 -6.27 22.50
CA ARG A 710 37.11 -6.02 22.62
C ARG A 710 37.97 -6.69 21.54
N PRO A 711 37.68 -7.92 21.06
CA PRO A 711 38.46 -8.55 19.99
C PRO A 711 38.53 -7.71 18.70
N PHE A 712 37.45 -7.01 18.33
CA PHE A 712 37.42 -6.19 17.11
C PHE A 712 38.27 -4.92 17.23
N TRP A 713 38.32 -4.33 18.43
CA TRP A 713 39.19 -3.18 18.72
C TRP A 713 40.67 -3.58 18.64
N GLN A 714 41.01 -4.75 19.21
CA GLN A 714 42.35 -5.31 19.14
C GLN A 714 42.77 -5.63 17.71
N GLU A 715 41.87 -6.23 16.93
CA GLU A 715 42.11 -6.60 15.54
C GLU A 715 42.35 -5.38 14.62
N LEU A 716 41.72 -4.25 14.94
CA LEU A 716 41.96 -2.96 14.29
C LEU A 716 43.15 -2.18 14.88
N SER A 717 43.82 -2.70 15.92
CA SER A 717 44.89 -2.01 16.66
C SER A 717 44.46 -0.63 17.22
N ILE A 718 43.19 -0.50 17.60
CA ILE A 718 42.62 0.71 18.20
C ILE A 718 42.42 0.49 19.71
N PRO A 719 42.82 1.43 20.59
CA PRO A 719 42.55 1.33 22.02
C PRO A 719 41.05 1.21 22.31
N TYR A 720 40.67 0.26 23.16
CA TYR A 720 39.26 0.05 23.53
C TYR A 720 38.68 1.31 24.19
N GLN A 721 37.68 1.90 23.54
CA GLN A 721 36.89 3.04 24.02
C GLN A 721 35.40 2.71 23.92
N GLY A 722 35.02 1.49 24.33
CA GLY A 722 33.65 1.02 24.28
C GLY A 722 32.75 1.65 25.35
N LEU A 723 31.47 1.27 25.38
CA LEU A 723 30.47 1.86 26.29
C LEU A 723 30.82 1.73 27.78
N GLU A 724 31.63 0.76 28.16
CA GLU A 724 32.12 0.58 29.54
C GLU A 724 33.15 1.63 29.98
N THR A 725 33.67 2.40 29.03
CA THR A 725 34.61 3.50 29.30
C THR A 725 33.89 4.84 29.52
N ASP A 726 32.55 4.88 29.34
CA ASP A 726 31.76 6.08 29.58
C ASP A 726 31.62 6.32 31.10
N PRO A 727 31.72 7.59 31.56
CA PRO A 727 31.51 7.90 32.97
C PRO A 727 30.11 7.48 33.41
N PRO A 728 29.94 6.97 34.65
CA PRO A 728 28.62 6.59 35.15
C PRO A 728 27.67 7.80 35.06
N LEU A 729 26.50 7.57 34.46
CA LEU A 729 25.45 8.59 34.35
C LEU A 729 24.97 9.00 35.76
N PRO A 730 24.81 10.31 36.04
CA PRO A 730 24.33 10.81 37.33
C PRO A 730 22.87 10.46 37.63
#